data_AF-A0A5A7PH04-F1
#
_entry.id   AF-A0A5A7PH04-F1
#
_cell.length_a   1.000
_cell.length_b   1.000
_cell.length_c   1.000
_cell.angle_alpha   90.00
_cell.angle_beta   90.00
_cell.angle_gamma   90.00
#
_symmetry.space_group_name_H-M   'P 1'
#
loop_
_entity.id
_entity.type
_entity.pdbx_description
1 polymer ?
#
loop_
_entity_poly.entity_id
_entity_poly.type
_entity_poly.pdbx_seq_one_letter_code
_entity_poly.pdbx_strand_id
1 'polypeptide(L)'
;MRRYSATAGPPLSDPCACVSMGTVANKLNEGQKSEAKSQLPSSPSTSVYSITSTTMAAAYDSDQPLSGDSVVAGYDPSYVPDSVKSFVVHMYRHIREKNVYEIHQMYESSFQSISDRFFKDSPWPSVDSVAPYVDNDHVFCLLYREMWFRHLYARLTPTLRQRIDSWENYCNLFQVVLHGVVNMQLPNQWLWDMVDEFVYQFQSFCQYRAKMKTKTEQEIALLRQSDQAWNVYGVLNYLQALVEKSTIIQILDQEKEGLEHEQFTATDGYDYSGGSNVLKVLGYFSMIGLLRVHCLLGDYHTGLKCLLPIDISQQGVYTSVIGSHISTIYHYGFANLMLRRYTEAIQTFNKILIYIFKTKQYHQKSPQYEQILKKNEQMYALLAISLSLCPKVQLVEETVNSQLREKYGEKMMRMQRYDDEAVVLYDELFSYACPKFITPSAPSYEEPLVNYNQDAYRLQLKLFIYELKQQQLLSGVRTFLKVYSTISIPKLAAYLEVDEPTLRTILMTYKHKTHVVDSDGKITSNADIDFYIVDLEGIMTNIDQVKLELSAQLRHIEGISTADMDSNHPNSAAPTSVSAGARISVFDHVARAPEDPILGVTVAYNKDQSPVKLNLGVGAYRTEEGKPLVLNVVRKAEQIIVNDSSRVKEYLPIVGLADFNKLSAKLILGTDRVTTVQCLSGTGSLRVGAYHLYPADHIKVFDLAGLSVKTYRYYSPATRGLDFEGLLEDLGSAPEGAVVLLHACAHNPTGVDPTPQQWEQIRRLMRSKALLPFFDSAYQGFASGSLDADAQSVRMFVNDGGECLIAQSYAKNLGLYGERVGALSIVCRTADVASRVESQLKLVIRPMYSNPPIHGASIVATILKDRAMFEEWTIELKAMADRIISMRQQLFDALCERGTPGDWSHIIKQIGMFTFTGLNSEQVAFMTREYHIYMTSDGRISMAGLSSRTVPHLADAIHAAVTKSA
;
A
#
# COMPACT_ATOMS: atom_id res chain seq x y z
N MET A 1 -35.98 31.73 59.11
CA MET A 1 -35.80 32.15 60.53
C MET A 1 -34.32 32.17 60.90
N ARG A 2 -33.95 32.51 62.14
CA ARG A 2 -32.55 32.74 62.56
C ARG A 2 -31.74 31.44 62.76
N ARG A 3 -30.46 31.51 62.34
CA ARG A 3 -29.20 31.21 63.06
C ARG A 3 -29.15 30.05 64.09
N TYR A 4 -28.01 29.35 64.07
CA TYR A 4 -26.98 29.51 65.11
C TYR A 4 -25.59 29.69 64.46
N SER A 5 -24.55 30.12 65.20
CA SER A 5 -23.25 30.54 64.62
C SER A 5 -22.12 30.73 65.65
N ALA A 6 -20.90 30.30 65.32
CA ALA A 6 -19.63 30.56 66.03
C ALA A 6 -18.51 30.79 64.95
N THR A 7 -18.02 32.01 64.69
CA THR A 7 -16.88 32.77 65.32
C THR A 7 -15.49 32.15 65.10
N ALA A 8 -14.39 32.81 64.71
CA ALA A 8 -14.01 34.15 64.14
C ALA A 8 -12.50 34.09 63.73
N GLY A 9 -11.80 34.99 63.01
CA GLY A 9 -12.09 36.29 62.36
C GLY A 9 -11.31 37.49 62.98
N PRO A 10 -10.91 38.58 62.25
CA PRO A 10 -10.88 38.80 60.78
C PRO A 10 -9.58 39.53 60.22
N PRO A 11 -9.56 40.71 59.51
CA PRO A 11 -9.07 40.77 58.11
C PRO A 11 -8.13 41.96 57.73
N LEU A 12 -7.81 42.15 56.42
CA LEU A 12 -8.01 43.41 55.63
C LEU A 12 -7.50 43.30 54.15
N SER A 13 -7.69 44.35 53.33
CA SER A 13 -7.55 44.38 51.85
C SER A 13 -7.10 45.75 51.30
N ASP A 14 -6.39 45.78 50.15
CA ASP A 14 -6.22 46.81 49.06
C ASP A 14 -6.20 48.33 49.38
N PRO A 15 -5.48 49.24 48.65
CA PRO A 15 -5.31 49.24 47.17
C PRO A 15 -4.05 49.98 46.54
N CYS A 16 -4.08 50.19 45.21
CA CYS A 16 -3.56 51.35 44.41
C CYS A 16 -2.05 51.64 44.12
N ALA A 17 -1.68 51.50 42.83
CA ALA A 17 -1.32 52.57 41.84
C ALA A 17 -0.05 53.49 41.91
N CYS A 18 0.73 53.43 40.80
CA CYS A 18 1.33 54.54 39.99
C CYS A 18 2.64 55.29 40.38
N VAL A 19 3.18 56.04 39.37
CA VAL A 19 4.39 56.94 39.34
C VAL A 19 5.74 56.15 39.23
N SER A 20 6.62 56.21 38.21
CA SER A 20 7.16 57.25 37.26
C SER A 20 8.21 58.20 37.88
N MET A 21 9.23 58.79 37.24
CA MET A 21 9.79 58.78 35.87
C MET A 21 11.27 59.30 35.92
N GLY A 22 12.07 59.22 34.84
CA GLY A 22 13.34 59.97 34.68
C GLY A 22 14.65 59.20 34.92
N THR A 23 15.84 59.53 34.36
CA THR A 23 16.30 59.82 32.98
C THR A 23 17.69 60.51 33.03
N VAL A 24 18.77 59.76 32.75
CA VAL A 24 20.14 60.23 32.37
C VAL A 24 20.82 59.07 31.59
N ALA A 25 21.54 59.13 30.46
CA ALA A 25 21.91 60.14 29.44
C ALA A 25 23.42 60.49 29.33
N ASN A 26 24.03 60.22 28.15
CA ASN A 26 25.35 60.67 27.65
C ASN A 26 26.63 60.11 28.35
N LYS A 27 27.83 59.99 27.74
CA LYS A 27 28.31 59.96 26.33
C LYS A 27 29.83 59.63 26.26
N LEU A 28 30.29 58.93 25.20
CA LEU A 28 31.63 59.02 24.54
C LEU A 28 32.87 58.70 25.44
N ASN A 29 34.14 58.52 25.00
CA ASN A 29 34.87 58.33 23.71
C ASN A 29 36.18 57.55 24.06
N GLU A 30 37.10 57.05 23.23
CA GLU A 30 37.37 56.88 21.77
C GLU A 30 38.42 55.72 21.66
N GLY A 31 38.86 55.15 20.53
CA GLY A 31 38.52 55.33 19.11
C GLY A 31 39.75 55.36 18.20
N GLN A 32 39.74 54.61 17.09
CA GLN A 32 40.65 54.78 15.93
C GLN A 32 40.04 54.15 14.65
N LYS A 33 40.54 54.51 13.46
CA LYS A 33 39.87 54.32 12.15
C LYS A 33 40.78 53.74 11.04
N SER A 34 40.19 52.89 10.20
CA SER A 34 40.34 52.81 8.72
C SER A 34 39.34 51.75 8.21
N GLU A 35 38.31 52.04 7.42
CA GLU A 35 38.32 52.37 5.96
C GLU A 35 38.98 51.29 5.07
N ALA A 36 38.40 50.82 3.94
CA ALA A 36 37.02 50.91 3.40
C ALA A 36 36.83 49.95 2.18
N LYS A 37 35.58 49.74 1.72
CA LYS A 37 35.13 49.12 0.41
C LYS A 37 35.35 47.59 0.28
N SER A 38 34.43 46.72 -0.18
CA SER A 38 33.21 46.84 -1.00
C SER A 38 32.59 45.44 -1.31
N GLN A 39 31.36 45.42 -1.85
CA GLN A 39 30.66 44.31 -2.56
C GLN A 39 30.10 43.15 -1.72
N LEU A 40 29.05 42.51 -2.27
CA LEU A 40 28.22 41.47 -1.65
C LEU A 40 28.72 40.05 -2.00
N PRO A 41 28.32 39.04 -1.21
CA PRO A 41 27.98 37.72 -1.73
C PRO A 41 26.52 37.32 -1.47
N SER A 42 26.06 36.30 -2.19
CA SER A 42 24.68 35.82 -2.26
C SER A 42 24.36 34.63 -1.33
N SER A 43 23.08 34.51 -0.97
CA SER A 43 22.32 33.27 -0.64
C SER A 43 23.08 32.05 -0.05
N PRO A 44 22.86 31.66 1.22
CA PRO A 44 23.38 30.41 1.76
C PRO A 44 22.62 29.18 1.21
N SER A 45 23.36 28.13 0.87
CA SER A 45 22.82 26.84 0.41
C SER A 45 22.76 25.79 1.53
N THR A 46 21.86 24.83 1.35
CA THR A 46 21.59 23.65 2.19
C THR A 46 22.80 23.05 2.92
N SER A 47 22.77 23.04 4.24
CA SER A 47 23.78 22.39 5.09
C SER A 47 23.58 20.87 5.17
N VAL A 48 24.54 20.10 4.66
CA VAL A 48 24.64 18.65 4.88
C VAL A 48 25.32 18.37 6.22
N TYR A 49 24.81 17.43 7.01
CA TYR A 49 25.43 17.04 8.28
C TYR A 49 26.69 16.20 8.04
N SER A 50 27.85 16.78 8.35
CA SER A 50 29.13 16.06 8.42
C SER A 50 29.27 15.32 9.75
N ILE A 51 29.37 14.00 9.72
CA ILE A 51 29.91 13.23 10.85
C ILE A 51 31.43 13.23 10.72
N THR A 52 32.12 13.88 11.66
CA THR A 52 33.59 14.02 11.65
C THR A 52 34.28 12.70 11.95
N SER A 53 35.26 12.34 11.12
CA SER A 53 36.15 11.20 11.38
C SER A 53 36.81 11.33 12.75
N THR A 54 36.75 10.25 13.54
CA THR A 54 37.58 10.05 14.72
C THR A 54 38.42 8.81 14.48
N THR A 55 39.72 9.00 14.26
CA THR A 55 40.67 7.91 13.97
C THR A 55 40.96 7.09 15.23
N MET A 56 40.21 6.01 15.44
CA MET A 56 40.68 4.91 16.27
C MET A 56 41.58 3.98 15.45
N ALA A 57 42.88 4.05 15.71
CA ALA A 57 43.82 3.03 15.25
C ALA A 57 43.62 1.76 16.10
N ALA A 58 42.91 0.77 15.55
CA ALA A 58 42.76 -0.53 16.18
C ALA A 58 44.08 -1.31 16.07
N ALA A 59 44.86 -1.32 17.15
CA ALA A 59 45.96 -2.27 17.29
C ALA A 59 45.41 -3.70 17.38
N TYR A 60 46.12 -4.67 16.78
CA TYR A 60 45.86 -6.08 17.03
C TYR A 60 46.28 -6.43 18.46
N ASP A 61 45.32 -6.45 19.38
CA ASP A 61 45.53 -6.90 20.77
C ASP A 61 45.49 -8.44 20.80
N SER A 62 46.65 -9.05 20.99
CA SER A 62 46.87 -10.49 20.77
C SER A 62 47.05 -11.26 22.07
N ASP A 63 46.10 -11.17 23.00
CA ASP A 63 46.12 -12.00 24.22
C ASP A 63 44.72 -12.23 24.84
N GLN A 64 44.16 -13.44 24.63
CA GLN A 64 43.43 -14.20 25.65
C GLN A 64 43.18 -15.66 25.19
N PRO A 65 43.18 -16.66 26.09
CA PRO A 65 43.25 -18.07 25.71
C PRO A 65 41.90 -18.69 25.34
N LEU A 66 41.90 -19.48 24.25
CA LEU A 66 40.76 -20.31 23.85
C LEU A 66 40.67 -21.56 24.74
N SER A 67 39.55 -21.70 25.47
CA SER A 67 39.20 -22.92 26.21
C SER A 67 38.08 -23.69 25.49
N GLY A 68 38.39 -24.81 24.83
CA GLY A 68 37.39 -25.72 24.25
C GLY A 68 37.76 -26.34 22.90
N ASP A 69 38.51 -27.45 22.95
CA ASP A 69 38.52 -28.57 22.01
C ASP A 69 38.34 -28.30 20.49
N SER A 70 39.43 -27.96 19.81
CA SER A 70 39.99 -28.80 18.72
C SER A 70 41.23 -28.16 18.08
N VAL A 71 42.43 -28.61 18.47
CA VAL A 71 43.69 -28.07 17.95
C VAL A 71 44.02 -28.70 16.59
N VAL A 72 43.71 -27.98 15.50
CA VAL A 72 44.26 -28.27 14.16
C VAL A 72 45.72 -27.77 14.12
N ALA A 73 46.65 -28.63 14.51
CA ALA A 73 48.07 -28.29 14.54
C ALA A 73 48.63 -28.09 13.12
N GLY A 74 49.05 -26.86 12.78
CA GLY A 74 49.85 -26.58 11.59
C GLY A 74 49.55 -25.31 10.79
N TYR A 75 48.50 -24.53 11.13
CA TYR A 75 48.17 -23.31 10.39
C TYR A 75 48.67 -22.03 11.07
N ASP A 76 49.61 -21.34 10.43
CA ASP A 76 50.05 -19.98 10.76
C ASP A 76 49.43 -18.98 9.76
N PRO A 77 48.52 -18.08 10.18
CA PRO A 77 47.88 -17.10 9.28
C PRO A 77 48.86 -16.07 8.67
N SER A 78 50.05 -15.92 9.26
CA SER A 78 51.10 -14.99 8.80
C SER A 78 51.99 -15.59 7.70
N TYR A 79 52.05 -16.91 7.59
CA TYR A 79 52.87 -17.60 6.60
C TYR A 79 52.24 -17.59 5.21
N VAL A 80 52.89 -16.92 4.26
CA VAL A 80 52.48 -16.89 2.84
C VAL A 80 53.34 -17.88 2.03
N PRO A 81 52.78 -18.96 1.46
CA PRO A 81 53.50 -19.86 0.57
C PRO A 81 53.93 -19.18 -0.73
N ASP A 82 55.04 -19.60 -1.32
CA ASP A 82 55.56 -18.98 -2.55
C ASP A 82 54.64 -19.14 -3.77
N SER A 83 53.78 -20.16 -3.78
CA SER A 83 52.67 -20.30 -4.73
C SER A 83 51.65 -19.16 -4.60
N VAL A 84 51.32 -18.74 -3.37
CA VAL A 84 50.41 -17.62 -3.09
C VAL A 84 51.08 -16.29 -3.42
N LYS A 85 52.36 -16.09 -3.05
CA LYS A 85 53.13 -14.88 -3.44
C LYS A 85 53.15 -14.72 -4.96
N SER A 86 53.47 -15.80 -5.67
CA SER A 86 53.52 -15.82 -7.13
C SER A 86 52.15 -15.51 -7.75
N PHE A 87 51.09 -16.14 -7.26
CA PHE A 87 49.71 -15.90 -7.69
C PHE A 87 49.31 -14.42 -7.49
N VAL A 88 49.50 -13.88 -6.29
CA VAL A 88 49.14 -12.51 -5.94
C VAL A 88 49.86 -11.48 -6.82
N VAL A 89 51.19 -11.60 -6.97
CA VAL A 89 52.00 -10.65 -7.76
C VAL A 89 51.61 -10.65 -9.25
N HIS A 90 51.29 -11.82 -9.82
CA HIS A 90 50.84 -11.91 -11.21
C HIS A 90 49.41 -11.38 -11.40
N MET A 91 48.51 -11.66 -10.45
CA MET A 91 47.13 -11.17 -10.50
C MET A 91 47.07 -9.64 -10.37
N TYR A 92 47.86 -9.07 -9.46
CA TYR A 92 48.00 -7.62 -9.30
C TYR A 92 48.53 -6.95 -10.58
N ARG A 93 49.56 -7.53 -11.21
CA ARG A 93 50.09 -7.06 -12.49
C ARG A 93 49.02 -7.07 -13.58
N HIS A 94 48.34 -8.20 -13.79
CA HIS A 94 47.36 -8.33 -14.88
C HIS A 94 46.11 -7.47 -14.68
N ILE A 95 45.69 -7.20 -13.43
CA ILE A 95 44.63 -6.21 -13.13
C ILE A 95 45.06 -4.79 -13.55
N ARG A 96 46.32 -4.39 -13.28
CA ARG A 96 46.86 -3.08 -13.72
C ARG A 96 47.08 -3.01 -15.23
N GLU A 97 47.36 -4.13 -15.89
CA GLU A 97 47.45 -4.26 -17.35
C GLU A 97 46.09 -4.40 -18.05
N LYS A 98 44.97 -4.51 -17.30
CA LYS A 98 43.62 -4.81 -17.80
C LYS A 98 43.51 -6.13 -18.60
N ASN A 99 44.39 -7.11 -18.35
CA ASN A 99 44.38 -8.39 -19.08
C ASN A 99 43.29 -9.34 -18.55
N VAL A 100 42.05 -9.12 -18.99
CA VAL A 100 40.86 -9.89 -18.57
C VAL A 100 41.02 -11.40 -18.78
N TYR A 101 41.71 -11.84 -19.84
CA TYR A 101 41.91 -13.27 -20.13
C TYR A 101 42.74 -13.96 -19.05
N GLU A 102 43.91 -13.41 -18.72
CA GLU A 102 44.77 -13.98 -17.66
C GLU A 102 44.10 -13.85 -16.29
N ILE A 103 43.42 -12.74 -15.99
CA ILE A 103 42.67 -12.60 -14.72
C ILE A 103 41.59 -13.70 -14.61
N HIS A 104 40.87 -14.00 -15.69
CA HIS A 104 39.87 -15.06 -15.70
C HIS A 104 40.48 -16.46 -15.51
N GLN A 105 41.57 -16.77 -16.22
CA GLN A 105 42.27 -18.05 -16.07
C GLN A 105 42.85 -18.22 -14.66
N MET A 106 43.42 -17.15 -14.08
CA MET A 106 43.91 -17.16 -12.70
C MET A 106 42.78 -17.35 -11.69
N TYR A 107 41.65 -16.66 -11.87
CA TYR A 107 40.48 -16.74 -10.98
C TYR A 107 39.77 -18.11 -11.02
N GLU A 108 39.49 -18.65 -12.21
CA GLU A 108 38.78 -19.94 -12.33
C GLU A 108 39.71 -21.14 -12.08
N SER A 109 40.93 -21.13 -12.64
CA SER A 109 41.80 -22.33 -12.63
C SER A 109 42.87 -22.28 -11.53
N SER A 110 43.66 -21.20 -11.47
CA SER A 110 44.81 -21.15 -10.54
C SER A 110 44.37 -21.02 -9.08
N PHE A 111 43.39 -20.16 -8.78
CA PHE A 111 42.87 -19.98 -7.43
C PHE A 111 42.23 -21.26 -6.87
N GLN A 112 41.42 -21.97 -7.67
CA GLN A 112 40.84 -23.25 -7.26
C GLN A 112 41.91 -24.32 -7.06
N SER A 113 42.88 -24.46 -7.99
CA SER A 113 43.97 -25.43 -7.88
C SER A 113 44.86 -25.20 -6.65
N ILE A 114 45.15 -23.94 -6.30
CA ILE A 114 45.89 -23.60 -5.07
C ILE A 114 45.04 -23.88 -3.83
N SER A 115 43.74 -23.56 -3.87
CA SER A 115 42.79 -23.83 -2.78
C SER A 115 42.67 -25.32 -2.48
N ASP A 116 42.49 -26.17 -3.50
CA ASP A 116 42.41 -27.63 -3.35
C ASP A 116 43.71 -28.25 -2.82
N ARG A 117 44.87 -27.69 -3.20
CA ARG A 117 46.18 -28.25 -2.89
C ARG A 117 46.74 -27.83 -1.53
N PHE A 118 46.40 -26.63 -1.05
CA PHE A 118 47.03 -26.05 0.15
C PHE A 118 46.03 -25.53 1.21
N PHE A 119 44.81 -25.17 0.82
CA PHE A 119 43.84 -24.48 1.68
C PHE A 119 42.47 -25.18 1.70
N LYS A 120 42.46 -26.52 1.61
CA LYS A 120 41.21 -27.28 1.53
C LYS A 120 40.37 -27.12 2.80
N ASP A 121 41.02 -27.29 3.95
CA ASP A 121 40.41 -27.30 5.29
C ASP A 121 40.91 -26.12 6.15
N SER A 122 41.49 -25.09 5.52
CA SER A 122 42.07 -23.89 6.15
C SER A 122 41.83 -22.64 5.28
N PRO A 123 41.81 -21.42 5.86
CA PRO A 123 41.68 -20.19 5.09
C PRO A 123 42.98 -19.85 4.34
N TRP A 124 42.88 -19.00 3.32
CA TRP A 124 44.05 -18.39 2.67
C TRP A 124 44.81 -17.46 3.65
N PRO A 125 46.08 -17.09 3.40
CA PRO A 125 46.85 -16.21 4.27
C PRO A 125 46.18 -14.84 4.50
N SER A 126 46.51 -14.19 5.62
CA SER A 126 45.91 -12.90 5.98
C SER A 126 46.27 -11.79 4.99
N VAL A 127 45.37 -10.81 4.82
CA VAL A 127 45.59 -9.72 3.84
C VAL A 127 46.72 -8.79 4.27
N ASP A 128 46.91 -8.60 5.58
CA ASP A 128 48.02 -7.83 6.14
C ASP A 128 49.38 -8.51 5.84
N SER A 129 49.40 -9.84 5.75
CA SER A 129 50.58 -10.62 5.31
C SER A 129 50.85 -10.54 3.80
N VAL A 130 49.86 -10.12 3.01
CA VAL A 130 49.87 -10.18 1.53
C VAL A 130 50.04 -8.79 0.89
N ALA A 131 49.52 -7.73 1.53
CA ALA A 131 49.63 -6.34 1.09
C ALA A 131 51.06 -5.87 0.72
N PRO A 132 52.14 -6.28 1.44
CA PRO A 132 53.51 -5.89 1.08
C PRO A 132 54.00 -6.38 -0.29
N TYR A 133 53.33 -7.37 -0.89
CA TYR A 133 53.68 -7.90 -2.22
C TYR A 133 52.96 -7.18 -3.39
N VAL A 134 52.09 -6.21 -3.09
CA VAL A 134 51.20 -5.53 -4.07
C VAL A 134 51.17 -4.01 -3.87
N ASP A 135 52.31 -3.42 -3.55
CA ASP A 135 52.49 -1.98 -3.26
C ASP A 135 51.60 -1.44 -2.10
N ASN A 136 50.95 -2.32 -1.33
CA ASN A 136 49.84 -2.02 -0.41
C ASN A 136 48.62 -1.36 -1.10
N ASP A 137 48.34 -1.72 -2.35
CA ASP A 137 47.19 -1.23 -3.12
C ASP A 137 45.87 -1.58 -2.44
N HIS A 138 45.16 -0.55 -1.95
CA HIS A 138 43.93 -0.70 -1.20
C HIS A 138 42.81 -1.39 -2.00
N VAL A 139 42.72 -1.15 -3.32
CA VAL A 139 41.68 -1.74 -4.17
C VAL A 139 41.97 -3.22 -4.38
N PHE A 140 43.22 -3.58 -4.67
CA PHE A 140 43.62 -4.99 -4.74
C PHE A 140 43.44 -5.71 -3.40
N CYS A 141 43.75 -5.06 -2.27
CA CYS A 141 43.52 -5.65 -0.95
C CYS A 141 42.03 -5.92 -0.68
N LEU A 142 41.11 -5.04 -1.08
CA LEU A 142 39.66 -5.29 -0.98
C LEU A 142 39.20 -6.45 -1.88
N LEU A 143 39.74 -6.57 -3.10
CA LEU A 143 39.49 -7.69 -4.00
C LEU A 143 40.04 -9.02 -3.46
N TYR A 144 41.22 -9.00 -2.85
CA TYR A 144 41.80 -10.19 -2.21
C TYR A 144 41.01 -10.61 -0.95
N ARG A 145 40.53 -9.65 -0.13
CA ARG A 145 39.57 -9.91 0.96
C ARG A 145 38.28 -10.54 0.44
N GLU A 146 37.76 -10.05 -0.69
CA GLU A 146 36.55 -10.57 -1.34
C GLU A 146 36.72 -12.07 -1.69
N MET A 147 37.80 -12.42 -2.41
CA MET A 147 38.14 -13.82 -2.72
C MET A 147 38.38 -14.68 -1.46
N TRP A 148 39.02 -14.11 -0.43
CA TRP A 148 39.26 -14.77 0.85
C TRP A 148 37.95 -15.11 1.57
N PHE A 149 36.98 -14.19 1.60
CA PHE A 149 35.65 -14.44 2.15
C PHE A 149 34.86 -15.46 1.31
N ARG A 150 34.92 -15.41 -0.04
CA ARG A 150 34.28 -16.43 -0.89
C ARG A 150 34.82 -17.83 -0.58
N HIS A 151 36.14 -17.99 -0.42
CA HIS A 151 36.75 -19.28 0.00
C HIS A 151 36.26 -19.72 1.39
N LEU A 152 36.24 -18.80 2.37
CA LEU A 152 35.77 -19.06 3.73
C LEU A 152 34.30 -19.53 3.74
N TYR A 153 33.42 -18.92 2.93
CA TYR A 153 32.00 -19.29 2.85
C TYR A 153 31.74 -20.54 1.99
N ALA A 154 32.63 -20.87 1.06
CA ALA A 154 32.50 -22.05 0.18
C ALA A 154 33.03 -23.35 0.82
N ARG A 155 34.09 -23.28 1.63
CA ARG A 155 34.78 -24.48 2.18
C ARG A 155 34.70 -24.60 3.70
N LEU A 156 34.50 -23.51 4.43
CA LEU A 156 34.60 -23.46 5.89
C LEU A 156 33.29 -22.94 6.52
N THR A 157 33.27 -22.83 7.85
CA THR A 157 32.13 -22.23 8.58
C THR A 157 32.53 -20.86 9.14
N PRO A 158 32.09 -19.74 8.53
CA PRO A 158 32.47 -18.41 8.99
C PRO A 158 31.82 -18.06 10.34
N THR A 159 32.64 -17.57 11.26
CA THR A 159 32.27 -17.06 12.60
C THR A 159 31.44 -15.77 12.51
N LEU A 160 30.80 -15.36 13.62
CA LEU A 160 30.04 -14.10 13.66
C LEU A 160 30.91 -12.89 13.28
N ARG A 161 32.15 -12.79 13.79
CA ARG A 161 33.06 -11.69 13.47
C ARG A 161 33.39 -11.64 11.99
N GLN A 162 33.81 -12.76 11.40
CA GLN A 162 34.09 -12.86 9.96
C GLN A 162 32.89 -12.52 9.06
N ARG A 163 31.65 -12.73 9.53
CA ARG A 163 30.43 -12.32 8.82
C ARG A 163 30.18 -10.81 8.88
N ILE A 164 30.68 -10.11 9.90
CA ILE A 164 30.63 -8.65 10.02
C ILE A 164 31.79 -8.05 9.21
N ASP A 165 33.00 -8.60 9.36
CA ASP A 165 34.18 -8.20 8.58
C ASP A 165 33.93 -8.31 7.06
N SER A 166 33.13 -9.29 6.60
CA SER A 166 32.78 -9.45 5.19
C SER A 166 31.75 -8.42 4.70
N TRP A 167 30.77 -8.04 5.54
CA TRP A 167 29.85 -6.94 5.26
C TRP A 167 30.62 -5.63 5.07
N GLU A 168 31.55 -5.33 5.97
CA GLU A 168 32.41 -4.14 5.89
C GLU A 168 33.29 -4.17 4.63
N ASN A 169 33.81 -5.33 4.23
CA ASN A 169 34.58 -5.44 2.99
C ASN A 169 33.75 -5.10 1.75
N TYR A 170 32.52 -5.63 1.64
CA TYR A 170 31.63 -5.29 0.53
C TYR A 170 31.18 -3.82 0.54
N CYS A 171 30.90 -3.26 1.72
CA CYS A 171 30.59 -1.83 1.85
C CYS A 171 31.74 -0.95 1.32
N ASN A 172 32.98 -1.23 1.74
CA ASN A 172 34.16 -0.49 1.29
C ASN A 172 34.41 -0.69 -0.22
N LEU A 173 34.33 -1.94 -0.73
CA LEU A 173 34.52 -2.26 -2.15
C LEU A 173 33.48 -1.55 -3.04
N PHE A 174 32.19 -1.61 -2.67
CA PHE A 174 31.15 -0.91 -3.41
C PHE A 174 31.25 0.62 -3.25
N GLN A 175 31.64 1.14 -2.08
CA GLN A 175 31.88 2.57 -1.91
C GLN A 175 33.01 3.08 -2.81
N VAL A 176 34.09 2.31 -2.97
CA VAL A 176 35.18 2.59 -3.94
C VAL A 176 34.65 2.56 -5.39
N VAL A 177 33.81 1.60 -5.76
CA VAL A 177 33.19 1.52 -7.10
C VAL A 177 32.20 2.67 -7.36
N LEU A 178 31.49 3.15 -6.34
CA LEU A 178 30.47 4.20 -6.46
C LEU A 178 31.02 5.64 -6.46
N HIS A 179 32.24 5.85 -5.95
CA HIS A 179 32.84 7.19 -5.77
C HIS A 179 34.23 7.34 -6.40
N GLY A 180 34.93 6.25 -6.70
CA GLY A 180 36.27 6.26 -7.29
C GLY A 180 36.26 6.01 -8.80
N VAL A 181 37.25 6.57 -9.50
CA VAL A 181 37.49 6.26 -10.92
C VAL A 181 38.22 4.92 -11.01
N VAL A 182 37.45 3.83 -10.99
CA VAL A 182 37.96 2.44 -11.02
C VAL A 182 38.54 2.11 -12.40
N ASN A 183 39.84 2.37 -12.57
CA ASN A 183 40.56 2.20 -13.85
C ASN A 183 41.09 0.77 -14.08
N MET A 184 40.24 -0.24 -13.87
CA MET A 184 40.55 -1.66 -14.14
C MET A 184 39.44 -2.31 -14.97
N GLN A 185 39.73 -3.44 -15.60
CA GLN A 185 38.74 -4.35 -16.18
C GLN A 185 38.82 -5.69 -15.45
N LEU A 186 37.66 -6.28 -15.14
CA LEU A 186 37.57 -7.56 -14.43
C LEU A 186 36.67 -8.54 -15.20
N PRO A 187 36.90 -9.86 -15.12
CA PRO A 187 36.04 -10.85 -15.78
C PRO A 187 34.59 -10.79 -15.28
N ASN A 188 33.62 -10.83 -16.21
CA ASN A 188 32.19 -10.87 -15.89
C ASN A 188 31.82 -12.00 -14.92
N GLN A 189 32.50 -13.15 -14.98
CA GLN A 189 32.33 -14.25 -14.02
C GLN A 189 32.58 -13.78 -12.57
N TRP A 190 33.69 -13.09 -12.32
CA TRP A 190 34.03 -12.59 -10.98
C TRP A 190 33.11 -11.43 -10.57
N LEU A 191 32.73 -10.54 -11.50
CA LEU A 191 31.76 -9.46 -11.22
C LEU A 191 30.35 -10.00 -10.88
N TRP A 192 29.91 -11.07 -11.54
CA TRP A 192 28.70 -11.80 -11.16
C TRP A 192 28.86 -12.43 -9.78
N ASP A 193 29.97 -13.15 -9.56
CA ASP A 193 30.23 -13.84 -8.30
C ASP A 193 30.32 -12.88 -7.11
N MET A 194 30.73 -11.61 -7.29
CA MET A 194 30.69 -10.58 -6.24
C MET A 194 29.23 -10.28 -5.82
N VAL A 195 28.31 -10.15 -6.78
CA VAL A 195 26.90 -9.82 -6.49
C VAL A 195 26.15 -11.04 -5.95
N ASP A 196 26.36 -12.24 -6.53
CA ASP A 196 25.68 -13.45 -6.07
C ASP A 196 26.22 -13.93 -4.70
N GLU A 197 27.52 -13.75 -4.43
CA GLU A 197 28.11 -13.96 -3.10
C GLU A 197 27.61 -12.90 -2.11
N PHE A 198 27.57 -11.60 -2.45
CA PHE A 198 26.98 -10.57 -1.56
C PHE A 198 25.54 -10.92 -1.13
N VAL A 199 24.68 -11.34 -2.07
CA VAL A 199 23.31 -11.76 -1.75
C VAL A 199 23.28 -13.11 -1.01
N TYR A 200 24.24 -14.02 -1.25
CA TYR A 200 24.37 -15.27 -0.49
C TYR A 200 24.85 -15.04 0.95
N GLN A 201 25.80 -14.14 1.19
CA GLN A 201 26.29 -13.83 2.53
C GLN A 201 25.21 -13.13 3.36
N PHE A 202 24.45 -12.20 2.77
CA PHE A 202 23.22 -11.66 3.34
C PHE A 202 22.22 -12.75 3.72
N GLN A 203 21.91 -13.66 2.79
CA GLN A 203 20.99 -14.78 3.02
C GLN A 203 21.49 -15.74 4.12
N SER A 204 22.80 -16.00 4.15
CA SER A 204 23.49 -16.84 5.13
C SER A 204 23.51 -16.19 6.53
N PHE A 205 23.71 -14.87 6.61
CA PHE A 205 23.62 -14.11 7.86
C PHE A 205 22.18 -14.06 8.38
N CYS A 206 21.19 -13.78 7.52
CA CYS A 206 19.77 -13.87 7.86
C CYS A 206 19.41 -15.27 8.42
N GLN A 207 19.92 -16.34 7.80
CA GLN A 207 19.69 -17.70 8.29
C GLN A 207 20.46 -18.04 9.58
N TYR A 208 21.64 -17.45 9.81
CA TYR A 208 22.42 -17.61 11.03
C TYR A 208 21.83 -16.82 12.22
N ARG A 209 21.33 -15.58 12.02
CA ARG A 209 20.70 -14.78 13.09
C ARG A 209 19.38 -15.42 13.56
N ALA A 210 18.58 -15.98 12.65
CA ALA A 210 17.30 -16.60 12.96
C ALA A 210 17.37 -17.99 13.61
N LYS A 211 18.56 -18.59 13.78
CA LYS A 211 18.77 -19.86 14.50
C LYS A 211 19.15 -19.60 15.97
N MET A 212 18.19 -19.27 16.83
CA MET A 212 18.48 -19.02 18.25
C MET A 212 18.85 -20.27 19.05
N LYS A 213 18.26 -21.43 18.73
CA LYS A 213 18.39 -22.68 19.52
C LYS A 213 19.83 -23.19 19.70
N THR A 214 20.79 -22.72 18.92
CA THR A 214 22.20 -23.17 18.93
C THR A 214 23.18 -22.04 19.24
N LYS A 215 22.74 -20.97 19.91
CA LYS A 215 23.59 -19.81 20.26
C LYS A 215 23.82 -19.70 21.76
N THR A 216 25.00 -19.19 22.10
CA THR A 216 25.35 -18.74 23.44
C THR A 216 24.76 -17.34 23.73
N GLU A 217 24.61 -17.00 25.01
CA GLU A 217 24.18 -15.65 25.43
C GLU A 217 25.16 -14.56 24.95
N GLN A 218 26.46 -14.88 24.87
CA GLN A 218 27.50 -14.00 24.36
C GLN A 218 27.34 -13.71 22.86
N GLU A 219 27.07 -14.74 22.03
CA GLU A 219 26.72 -14.53 20.61
C GLU A 219 25.43 -13.70 20.44
N ILE A 220 24.45 -13.89 21.32
CA ILE A 220 23.20 -13.11 21.31
C ILE A 220 23.47 -11.64 21.66
N ALA A 221 24.32 -11.37 22.64
CA ALA A 221 24.75 -10.00 22.98
C ALA A 221 25.51 -9.33 21.82
N LEU A 222 26.44 -10.04 21.16
CA LEU A 222 27.15 -9.55 19.99
C LEU A 222 26.22 -9.29 18.79
N LEU A 223 25.24 -10.16 18.55
CA LEU A 223 24.22 -9.95 17.51
C LEU A 223 23.38 -8.69 17.78
N ARG A 224 22.97 -8.44 19.04
CA ARG A 224 22.25 -7.22 19.43
C ARG A 224 23.08 -5.95 19.21
N GLN A 225 24.40 -6.01 19.37
CA GLN A 225 25.31 -4.89 19.09
C GLN A 225 25.54 -4.66 17.58
N SER A 226 25.39 -5.71 16.77
CA SER A 226 25.79 -5.72 15.35
C SER A 226 24.61 -5.72 14.36
N ASP A 227 23.40 -5.36 14.78
CA ASP A 227 22.16 -5.47 13.96
C ASP A 227 22.14 -4.58 12.70
N GLN A 228 23.10 -3.65 12.57
CA GLN A 228 23.33 -2.88 11.34
C GLN A 228 24.01 -3.69 10.23
N ALA A 229 24.77 -4.74 10.56
CA ALA A 229 25.46 -5.57 9.58
C ALA A 229 24.48 -6.46 8.81
N TRP A 230 24.64 -6.57 7.49
CA TRP A 230 23.75 -7.34 6.60
C TRP A 230 22.25 -7.00 6.76
N ASN A 231 21.90 -5.77 7.14
CA ASN A 231 20.51 -5.36 7.25
C ASN A 231 19.87 -5.18 5.84
N VAL A 232 18.57 -5.42 5.74
CA VAL A 232 17.84 -5.46 4.45
C VAL A 232 17.93 -4.13 3.69
N TYR A 233 17.79 -3.00 4.39
CA TYR A 233 17.85 -1.67 3.78
C TYR A 233 19.25 -1.37 3.27
N GLY A 234 20.30 -1.74 4.01
CA GLY A 234 21.69 -1.62 3.55
C GLY A 234 21.94 -2.41 2.26
N VAL A 235 21.54 -3.69 2.22
CA VAL A 235 21.73 -4.56 1.04
C VAL A 235 20.98 -4.02 -0.18
N LEU A 236 19.72 -3.61 -0.02
CA LEU A 236 18.94 -3.01 -1.10
C LEU A 236 19.54 -1.67 -1.56
N ASN A 237 19.95 -0.80 -0.63
CA ASN A 237 20.53 0.51 -0.96
C ASN A 237 21.84 0.40 -1.74
N TYR A 238 22.74 -0.54 -1.39
CA TYR A 238 23.99 -0.73 -2.15
C TYR A 238 23.74 -1.25 -3.57
N LEU A 239 22.85 -2.24 -3.74
CA LEU A 239 22.49 -2.75 -5.07
C LEU A 239 21.80 -1.67 -5.91
N GLN A 240 20.85 -0.94 -5.33
CA GLN A 240 20.16 0.17 -5.99
C GLN A 240 21.12 1.30 -6.38
N ALA A 241 22.06 1.66 -5.50
CA ALA A 241 23.08 2.68 -5.81
C ALA A 241 24.00 2.25 -6.98
N LEU A 242 24.34 0.97 -7.10
CA LEU A 242 25.10 0.43 -8.24
C LEU A 242 24.29 0.52 -9.55
N VAL A 243 22.98 0.23 -9.51
CA VAL A 243 22.08 0.41 -10.67
C VAL A 243 21.96 1.88 -11.07
N GLU A 244 21.79 2.79 -10.11
CA GLU A 244 21.64 4.23 -10.37
C GLU A 244 22.94 4.89 -10.86
N LYS A 245 24.08 4.61 -10.23
CA LYS A 245 25.38 5.22 -10.59
C LYS A 245 25.97 4.67 -11.89
N SER A 246 25.61 3.45 -12.29
CA SER A 246 26.04 2.87 -13.57
C SER A 246 25.27 3.37 -14.79
N THR A 247 24.17 4.11 -14.58
CA THR A 247 23.22 4.56 -15.64
C THR A 247 22.68 3.41 -16.52
N ILE A 248 22.79 2.16 -16.07
CA ILE A 248 22.60 0.97 -16.92
C ILE A 248 21.19 0.86 -17.52
N ILE A 249 20.17 1.35 -16.82
CA ILE A 249 18.78 1.37 -17.31
C ILE A 249 18.67 2.23 -18.58
N GLN A 250 19.31 3.40 -18.60
CA GLN A 250 19.27 4.31 -19.75
C GLN A 250 19.94 3.68 -20.97
N ILE A 251 21.12 3.08 -20.77
CA ILE A 251 21.86 2.38 -21.83
C ILE A 251 21.00 1.26 -22.45
N LEU A 252 20.37 0.41 -21.62
CA LEU A 252 19.54 -0.69 -22.11
C LEU A 252 18.26 -0.22 -22.81
N ASP A 253 17.64 0.87 -22.37
CA ASP A 253 16.45 1.41 -23.04
C ASP A 253 16.81 2.13 -24.35
N GLN A 254 17.96 2.81 -24.44
CA GLN A 254 18.50 3.36 -25.69
C GLN A 254 18.89 2.27 -26.70
N GLU A 255 19.41 1.13 -26.22
CA GLU A 255 19.74 -0.05 -27.04
C GLU A 255 18.46 -0.69 -27.63
N LYS A 256 17.34 -0.72 -26.88
CA LYS A 256 16.02 -1.15 -27.38
C LYS A 256 15.41 -0.19 -28.42
N GLU A 257 15.58 1.12 -28.23
CA GLU A 257 15.10 2.13 -29.19
C GLU A 257 15.98 2.21 -30.46
N GLY A 258 17.13 1.52 -30.48
CA GLY A 258 18.03 1.43 -31.64
C GLY A 258 18.80 2.73 -31.91
N LEU A 259 19.00 3.56 -30.88
CA LEU A 259 19.52 4.93 -31.02
C LEU A 259 21.05 5.06 -30.92
N GLU A 260 21.75 4.06 -30.38
CA GLU A 260 23.21 4.09 -30.20
C GLU A 260 23.97 3.14 -31.13
N HIS A 261 25.25 3.44 -31.39
CA HIS A 261 26.17 2.59 -32.16
C HIS A 261 27.06 1.69 -31.28
N GLU A 262 27.03 1.87 -29.96
CA GLU A 262 27.73 1.01 -29.00
C GLU A 262 26.74 0.06 -28.31
N GLN A 263 26.72 -1.21 -28.74
CA GLN A 263 25.82 -2.21 -28.20
C GLN A 263 26.39 -2.82 -26.91
N PHE A 264 25.87 -2.38 -25.75
CA PHE A 264 26.32 -2.88 -24.44
C PHE A 264 26.04 -4.38 -24.28
N THR A 265 24.91 -4.88 -24.78
CA THR A 265 24.62 -6.33 -24.72
C THR A 265 25.49 -7.16 -25.68
N ALA A 266 25.76 -6.67 -26.89
CA ALA A 266 26.56 -7.40 -27.89
C ALA A 266 28.07 -7.41 -27.60
N THR A 267 28.55 -6.53 -26.70
CA THR A 267 29.94 -6.49 -26.23
C THR A 267 30.16 -7.25 -24.91
N ASP A 268 29.13 -7.95 -24.40
CA ASP A 268 29.09 -8.51 -23.04
C ASP A 268 29.43 -7.46 -21.95
N GLY A 269 29.14 -6.19 -22.22
CA GLY A 269 29.46 -5.06 -21.33
C GLY A 269 30.93 -4.67 -21.25
N TYR A 270 31.81 -5.24 -22.09
CA TYR A 270 33.23 -4.85 -22.17
C TYR A 270 33.44 -3.67 -23.10
N ASP A 271 34.01 -2.59 -22.56
CA ASP A 271 34.48 -1.46 -23.34
C ASP A 271 35.88 -1.73 -23.93
N TYR A 272 35.91 -2.21 -25.17
CA TYR A 272 37.12 -2.45 -25.94
C TYR A 272 37.85 -1.16 -26.39
N SER A 273 37.28 0.03 -26.19
CA SER A 273 37.97 1.32 -26.41
C SER A 273 38.91 1.70 -25.27
N GLY A 274 38.79 1.03 -24.11
CA GLY A 274 39.75 1.10 -23.01
C GLY A 274 39.19 1.55 -21.65
N GLY A 275 37.89 1.81 -21.53
CA GLY A 275 37.23 2.13 -20.26
C GLY A 275 37.17 0.97 -19.27
N SER A 276 36.31 1.10 -18.25
CA SER A 276 36.09 0.06 -17.24
C SER A 276 34.71 -0.58 -17.42
N ASN A 277 34.66 -1.91 -17.50
CA ASN A 277 33.41 -2.65 -17.45
C ASN A 277 32.80 -2.71 -16.03
N VAL A 278 33.62 -2.52 -14.99
CA VAL A 278 33.30 -2.86 -13.59
C VAL A 278 32.01 -2.21 -13.11
N LEU A 279 31.87 -0.89 -13.21
CA LEU A 279 30.66 -0.19 -12.73
C LEU A 279 29.42 -0.53 -13.56
N LYS A 280 29.52 -0.56 -14.90
CA LYS A 280 28.39 -0.88 -15.79
C LYS A 280 27.88 -2.31 -15.57
N VAL A 281 28.80 -3.28 -15.50
CA VAL A 281 28.48 -4.71 -15.34
C VAL A 281 28.05 -5.04 -13.90
N LEU A 282 28.63 -4.42 -12.86
CA LEU A 282 28.11 -4.56 -11.50
C LEU A 282 26.71 -3.95 -11.35
N GLY A 283 26.43 -2.82 -11.99
CA GLY A 283 25.07 -2.26 -12.05
C GLY A 283 24.09 -3.21 -12.74
N TYR A 284 24.49 -3.77 -13.88
CA TYR A 284 23.71 -4.77 -14.61
C TYR A 284 23.40 -6.02 -13.75
N PHE A 285 24.40 -6.64 -13.14
CA PHE A 285 24.20 -7.78 -12.25
C PHE A 285 23.46 -7.40 -10.96
N SER A 286 23.55 -6.15 -10.49
CA SER A 286 22.79 -5.68 -9.32
C SER A 286 21.28 -5.67 -9.56
N MET A 287 20.78 -5.48 -10.80
CA MET A 287 19.35 -5.67 -11.11
C MET A 287 18.90 -7.12 -10.88
N ILE A 288 19.75 -8.09 -11.21
CA ILE A 288 19.52 -9.52 -10.97
C ILE A 288 19.62 -9.84 -9.48
N GLY A 289 20.58 -9.21 -8.78
CA GLY A 289 20.71 -9.25 -7.32
C GLY A 289 19.46 -8.72 -6.60
N LEU A 290 18.89 -7.60 -7.07
CA LEU A 290 17.63 -7.04 -6.56
C LEU A 290 16.46 -8.01 -6.77
N LEU A 291 16.28 -8.58 -7.98
CA LEU A 291 15.28 -9.63 -8.20
C LEU A 291 15.46 -10.80 -7.22
N ARG A 292 16.69 -11.29 -7.02
CA ARG A 292 16.98 -12.36 -6.05
C ARG A 292 16.60 -11.95 -4.62
N VAL A 293 17.01 -10.77 -4.14
CA VAL A 293 16.68 -10.27 -2.80
C VAL A 293 15.17 -10.12 -2.62
N HIS A 294 14.47 -9.50 -3.58
CA HIS A 294 13.01 -9.34 -3.53
C HIS A 294 12.28 -10.69 -3.53
N CYS A 295 12.72 -11.68 -4.30
CA CYS A 295 12.20 -13.05 -4.23
C CYS A 295 12.48 -13.77 -2.90
N LEU A 296 13.60 -13.49 -2.22
CA LEU A 296 13.90 -14.02 -0.89
C LEU A 296 13.03 -13.39 0.21
N LEU A 297 12.60 -12.14 0.02
CA LEU A 297 11.67 -11.41 0.89
C LEU A 297 10.18 -11.72 0.60
N GLY A 298 9.89 -12.21 -0.61
CA GLY A 298 8.53 -12.50 -1.07
C GLY A 298 7.81 -11.35 -1.79
N ASP A 299 8.53 -10.29 -2.18
CA ASP A 299 8.00 -9.20 -3.00
C ASP A 299 8.30 -9.44 -4.49
N TYR A 300 7.58 -10.39 -5.06
CA TYR A 300 7.75 -10.81 -6.45
C TYR A 300 7.47 -9.67 -7.45
N HIS A 301 6.59 -8.72 -7.11
CA HIS A 301 6.20 -7.64 -8.02
C HIS A 301 7.33 -6.60 -8.19
N THR A 302 7.92 -6.14 -7.09
CA THR A 302 9.09 -5.22 -7.19
C THR A 302 10.30 -5.95 -7.77
N GLY A 303 10.50 -7.23 -7.43
CA GLY A 303 11.56 -8.06 -8.02
C GLY A 303 11.47 -8.16 -9.55
N LEU A 304 10.28 -8.43 -10.11
CA LEU A 304 10.07 -8.41 -11.56
C LEU A 304 10.28 -7.01 -12.16
N LYS A 305 9.83 -5.95 -11.48
CA LYS A 305 10.00 -4.56 -11.97
C LYS A 305 11.49 -4.18 -12.09
N CYS A 306 12.35 -4.66 -11.18
CA CYS A 306 13.80 -4.42 -11.25
C CYS A 306 14.46 -5.04 -12.50
N LEU A 307 13.85 -6.08 -13.10
CA LEU A 307 14.38 -6.76 -14.28
C LEU A 307 13.75 -6.29 -15.60
N LEU A 308 12.73 -5.42 -15.57
CA LEU A 308 12.06 -4.88 -16.77
C LEU A 308 13.01 -4.20 -17.80
N PRO A 309 14.14 -3.58 -17.40
CA PRO A 309 15.12 -3.06 -18.36
C PRO A 309 15.83 -4.16 -19.18
N ILE A 310 15.90 -5.41 -18.70
CA ILE A 310 16.57 -6.53 -19.38
C ILE A 310 15.56 -7.35 -20.19
N ASP A 311 15.81 -7.53 -21.48
CA ASP A 311 15.04 -8.49 -22.30
C ASP A 311 15.52 -9.93 -22.03
N ILE A 312 14.66 -10.70 -21.36
CA ILE A 312 14.91 -12.10 -20.96
C ILE A 312 14.59 -13.07 -22.12
N SER A 313 13.94 -12.61 -23.19
CA SER A 313 13.70 -13.40 -24.41
C SER A 313 14.98 -13.55 -25.25
N GLN A 314 15.81 -12.51 -25.29
CA GLN A 314 17.05 -12.44 -26.07
C GLN A 314 18.26 -13.08 -25.38
N GLN A 315 19.44 -12.87 -25.98
CA GLN A 315 20.75 -12.98 -25.33
C GLN A 315 21.20 -11.61 -24.82
N GLY A 316 22.12 -11.60 -23.87
CA GLY A 316 22.73 -10.39 -23.32
C GLY A 316 23.69 -10.74 -22.19
N VAL A 317 24.24 -9.74 -21.50
CA VAL A 317 25.34 -9.94 -20.52
C VAL A 317 25.02 -10.99 -19.46
N TYR A 318 23.75 -11.13 -19.05
CA TYR A 318 23.32 -12.16 -18.09
C TYR A 318 23.52 -13.61 -18.57
N THR A 319 23.62 -13.84 -19.88
CA THR A 319 23.83 -15.15 -20.52
C THR A 319 25.29 -15.52 -20.72
N SER A 320 26.21 -14.54 -20.64
CA SER A 320 27.67 -14.79 -20.71
C SER A 320 28.20 -15.62 -19.53
N VAL A 321 27.53 -15.53 -18.39
CA VAL A 321 27.87 -16.24 -17.15
C VAL A 321 26.78 -17.24 -16.80
N ILE A 322 27.14 -18.52 -16.67
CA ILE A 322 26.19 -19.63 -16.46
C ILE A 322 25.44 -19.50 -15.13
N GLY A 323 26.14 -19.11 -14.06
CA GLY A 323 25.54 -18.85 -12.75
C GLY A 323 24.48 -17.74 -12.81
N SER A 324 24.80 -16.63 -13.46
CA SER A 324 23.89 -15.52 -13.75
C SER A 324 22.66 -16.00 -14.53
N HIS A 325 22.85 -16.70 -15.64
CA HIS A 325 21.76 -17.17 -16.48
C HIS A 325 20.77 -18.06 -15.71
N ILE A 326 21.29 -19.04 -14.95
CA ILE A 326 20.48 -19.94 -14.12
C ILE A 326 19.80 -19.18 -12.98
N SER A 327 20.52 -18.31 -12.27
CA SER A 327 19.99 -17.55 -11.12
C SER A 327 18.89 -16.58 -11.56
N THR A 328 19.08 -15.87 -12.68
CA THR A 328 18.09 -14.96 -13.29
C THR A 328 16.80 -15.70 -13.63
N ILE A 329 16.91 -16.76 -14.43
CA ILE A 329 15.74 -17.52 -14.90
C ILE A 329 15.03 -18.20 -13.73
N TYR A 330 15.76 -18.79 -12.78
CA TYR A 330 15.17 -19.43 -11.61
C TYR A 330 14.31 -18.45 -10.78
N HIS A 331 14.85 -17.28 -10.45
CA HIS A 331 14.11 -16.30 -9.65
C HIS A 331 12.99 -15.60 -10.45
N TYR A 332 13.17 -15.34 -11.75
CA TYR A 332 12.14 -14.78 -12.63
C TYR A 332 10.96 -15.76 -12.84
N GLY A 333 11.25 -17.03 -13.13
CA GLY A 333 10.23 -18.07 -13.27
C GLY A 333 9.48 -18.31 -11.97
N PHE A 334 10.18 -18.31 -10.82
CA PHE A 334 9.54 -18.44 -9.51
C PHE A 334 8.66 -17.25 -9.14
N ALA A 335 9.10 -16.01 -9.42
CA ALA A 335 8.29 -14.81 -9.22
C ALA A 335 7.01 -14.84 -10.07
N ASN A 336 7.11 -15.24 -11.34
CA ASN A 336 5.94 -15.39 -12.21
C ASN A 336 4.98 -16.50 -11.72
N LEU A 337 5.50 -17.65 -11.26
CA LEU A 337 4.70 -18.71 -10.64
C LEU A 337 3.90 -18.19 -9.44
N MET A 338 4.54 -17.46 -8.52
CA MET A 338 3.88 -16.87 -7.34
C MET A 338 2.90 -15.74 -7.69
N LEU A 339 3.10 -15.06 -8.82
CA LEU A 339 2.18 -14.07 -9.39
C LEU A 339 1.15 -14.65 -10.38
N ARG A 340 0.99 -15.98 -10.41
CA ARG A 340 0.01 -16.72 -11.27
C ARG A 340 0.27 -16.63 -12.78
N ARG A 341 1.40 -16.06 -13.21
CA ARG A 341 1.89 -16.00 -14.59
C ARG A 341 2.47 -17.36 -15.00
N TYR A 342 1.60 -18.36 -15.04
CA TYR A 342 1.99 -19.76 -15.24
C TYR A 342 2.47 -20.04 -16.68
N THR A 343 1.87 -19.42 -17.70
CA THR A 343 2.32 -19.55 -19.09
C THR A 343 3.76 -19.08 -19.25
N GLU A 344 4.07 -17.94 -18.66
CA GLU A 344 5.37 -17.27 -18.66
C GLU A 344 6.38 -18.08 -17.85
N ALA A 345 6.00 -18.58 -16.66
CA ALA A 345 6.83 -19.46 -15.85
C ALA A 345 7.19 -20.77 -16.58
N ILE A 346 6.22 -21.43 -17.24
CA ILE A 346 6.44 -22.65 -18.03
C ILE A 346 7.44 -22.39 -19.17
N GLN A 347 7.24 -21.34 -19.95
CA GLN A 347 8.16 -20.95 -21.03
C GLN A 347 9.57 -20.67 -20.51
N THR A 348 9.69 -19.94 -19.40
CA THR A 348 10.98 -19.55 -18.83
C THR A 348 11.73 -20.77 -18.26
N PHE A 349 11.05 -21.67 -17.53
CA PHE A 349 11.66 -22.92 -17.06
C PHE A 349 12.03 -23.85 -18.22
N ASN A 350 11.21 -23.93 -19.27
CA ASN A 350 11.56 -24.69 -20.48
C ASN A 350 12.85 -24.15 -21.15
N LYS A 351 12.97 -22.82 -21.35
CA LYS A 351 14.18 -22.18 -21.94
C LYS A 351 15.47 -22.58 -21.22
N ILE A 352 15.50 -22.54 -19.89
CA ILE A 352 16.72 -22.88 -19.13
C ILE A 352 16.97 -24.38 -19.02
N LEU A 353 15.94 -25.23 -18.96
CA LEU A 353 16.13 -26.69 -18.93
C LEU A 353 16.70 -27.20 -20.26
N ILE A 354 16.28 -26.63 -21.39
CA ILE A 354 16.89 -26.87 -22.71
C ILE A 354 18.37 -26.42 -22.72
N TYR A 355 18.67 -25.24 -22.16
CA TYR A 355 20.03 -24.72 -22.06
C TYR A 355 20.95 -25.59 -21.18
N ILE A 356 20.48 -26.01 -20.00
CA ILE A 356 21.20 -26.91 -19.10
C ILE A 356 21.40 -28.27 -19.77
N PHE A 357 20.38 -28.84 -20.42
CA PHE A 357 20.50 -30.11 -21.13
C PHE A 357 21.62 -30.08 -22.20
N LYS A 358 21.72 -28.97 -22.95
CA LYS A 358 22.76 -28.75 -23.97
C LYS A 358 24.15 -28.48 -23.37
N THR A 359 24.25 -27.77 -22.25
CA THR A 359 25.54 -27.36 -21.65
C THR A 359 26.12 -28.38 -20.64
N LYS A 360 25.28 -29.20 -20.00
CA LYS A 360 25.63 -30.15 -18.92
C LYS A 360 26.81 -31.08 -19.23
N GLN A 361 27.05 -31.43 -20.50
CA GLN A 361 28.19 -32.28 -20.88
C GLN A 361 29.55 -31.55 -20.80
N TYR A 362 29.58 -30.25 -21.12
CA TYR A 362 30.83 -29.47 -21.15
C TYR A 362 31.32 -29.11 -19.74
N HIS A 363 30.40 -28.89 -18.79
CA HIS A 363 30.72 -28.40 -17.44
C HIS A 363 30.88 -29.49 -16.36
N GLN A 364 30.97 -30.78 -16.73
CA GLN A 364 31.18 -31.89 -15.79
C GLN A 364 32.44 -31.76 -14.92
N LYS A 365 33.40 -30.93 -15.34
CA LYS A 365 34.67 -30.65 -14.62
C LYS A 365 34.66 -29.32 -13.84
N SER A 366 33.57 -28.56 -13.87
CA SER A 366 33.47 -27.28 -13.14
C SER A 366 33.09 -27.51 -11.67
N PRO A 367 33.67 -26.78 -10.71
CA PRO A 367 33.21 -26.78 -9.31
C PRO A 367 31.73 -26.41 -9.14
N GLN A 368 31.14 -25.68 -10.08
CA GLN A 368 29.74 -25.26 -10.04
C GLN A 368 28.76 -26.38 -10.47
N TYR A 369 29.25 -27.52 -11.00
CA TYR A 369 28.43 -28.56 -11.62
C TYR A 369 27.34 -29.14 -10.71
N GLU A 370 27.64 -29.41 -9.43
CA GLU A 370 26.64 -29.92 -8.47
C GLU A 370 25.55 -28.89 -8.17
N GLN A 371 25.89 -27.59 -8.15
CA GLN A 371 24.92 -26.52 -7.92
C GLN A 371 23.99 -26.36 -9.12
N ILE A 372 24.53 -26.46 -10.34
CA ILE A 372 23.78 -26.49 -11.60
C ILE A 372 22.84 -27.68 -11.64
N LEU A 373 23.30 -28.89 -11.28
CA LEU A 373 22.45 -30.08 -11.16
C LEU A 373 21.33 -29.87 -10.13
N LYS A 374 21.63 -29.35 -8.94
CA LYS A 374 20.63 -29.09 -7.92
C LYS A 374 19.56 -28.08 -8.40
N LYS A 375 19.98 -27.03 -9.11
CA LYS A 375 19.05 -26.05 -9.70
C LYS A 375 18.21 -26.65 -10.83
N ASN A 376 18.79 -27.49 -11.69
CA ASN A 376 18.07 -28.26 -12.71
C ASN A 376 16.90 -29.05 -12.08
N GLU A 377 17.17 -29.79 -10.99
CA GLU A 377 16.12 -30.58 -10.31
C GLU A 377 15.05 -29.72 -9.64
N GLN A 378 15.42 -28.57 -9.05
CA GLN A 378 14.44 -27.61 -8.53
C GLN A 378 13.56 -27.06 -9.67
N MET A 379 14.12 -26.75 -10.83
CA MET A 379 13.36 -26.19 -11.96
C MET A 379 12.44 -27.22 -12.63
N TYR A 380 12.82 -28.51 -12.69
CA TYR A 380 11.89 -29.58 -13.08
C TYR A 380 10.70 -29.70 -12.09
N ALA A 381 10.93 -29.55 -10.78
CA ALA A 381 9.85 -29.56 -9.78
C ALA A 381 8.92 -28.34 -9.89
N LEU A 382 9.46 -27.13 -10.12
CA LEU A 382 8.65 -25.92 -10.36
C LEU A 382 7.86 -26.00 -11.68
N LEU A 383 8.45 -26.62 -12.72
CA LEU A 383 7.76 -26.90 -13.98
C LEU A 383 6.62 -27.92 -13.80
N ALA A 384 6.83 -28.97 -12.99
CA ALA A 384 5.79 -29.94 -12.64
C ALA A 384 4.60 -29.29 -11.93
N ILE A 385 4.86 -28.41 -10.94
CA ILE A 385 3.85 -27.59 -10.26
C ILE A 385 3.12 -26.67 -11.24
N SER A 386 3.86 -25.97 -12.11
CA SER A 386 3.28 -25.03 -13.07
C SER A 386 2.33 -25.73 -14.06
N LEU A 387 2.68 -26.96 -14.49
CA LEU A 387 1.90 -27.76 -15.43
C LEU A 387 0.75 -28.55 -14.79
N SER A 388 0.79 -28.88 -13.49
CA SER A 388 -0.38 -29.46 -12.81
C SER A 388 -1.49 -28.42 -12.59
N LEU A 389 -1.12 -27.14 -12.42
CA LEU A 389 -2.04 -26.00 -12.40
C LEU A 389 -2.50 -25.64 -13.81
N CYS A 390 -1.56 -25.34 -14.72
CA CYS A 390 -1.78 -24.90 -16.09
C CYS A 390 -1.20 -25.92 -17.10
N PRO A 391 -1.94 -26.97 -17.52
CA PRO A 391 -1.45 -28.09 -18.34
C PRO A 391 -1.28 -27.74 -19.83
N LYS A 392 -0.66 -26.60 -20.14
CA LYS A 392 -0.27 -26.20 -21.50
C LYS A 392 1.01 -26.91 -21.93
N VAL A 393 0.96 -28.25 -21.98
CA VAL A 393 2.10 -29.13 -22.28
C VAL A 393 2.76 -28.80 -23.64
N GLN A 394 2.00 -28.24 -24.58
CA GLN A 394 2.47 -27.73 -25.87
C GLN A 394 3.55 -26.63 -25.81
N LEU A 395 3.78 -26.03 -24.64
CA LEU A 395 4.81 -25.00 -24.41
C LEU A 395 6.18 -25.57 -24.00
N VAL A 396 6.29 -26.89 -23.89
CA VAL A 396 7.48 -27.60 -23.39
C VAL A 396 8.11 -28.43 -24.51
N GLU A 397 9.44 -28.37 -24.66
CA GLU A 397 10.14 -29.18 -25.67
C GLU A 397 10.02 -30.68 -25.32
N GLU A 398 9.89 -31.55 -26.32
CA GLU A 398 9.67 -32.99 -26.12
C GLU A 398 10.76 -33.65 -25.25
N THR A 399 12.01 -33.20 -25.39
CA THR A 399 13.18 -33.60 -24.60
C THR A 399 13.00 -33.34 -23.10
N VAL A 400 12.52 -32.15 -22.73
CA VAL A 400 12.24 -31.72 -21.36
C VAL A 400 10.98 -32.42 -20.84
N ASN A 401 9.94 -32.51 -21.67
CA ASN A 401 8.66 -33.16 -21.36
C ASN A 401 8.80 -34.69 -21.15
N SER A 402 9.80 -35.32 -21.77
CA SER A 402 10.14 -36.73 -21.53
C SER A 402 10.70 -36.93 -20.11
N GLN A 403 11.78 -36.23 -19.77
CA GLN A 403 12.42 -36.27 -18.43
C GLN A 403 11.46 -35.85 -17.32
N LEU A 404 10.61 -34.84 -17.57
CA LEU A 404 9.57 -34.41 -16.64
C LEU A 404 8.56 -35.53 -16.35
N ARG A 405 8.10 -36.25 -17.38
CA ARG A 405 7.13 -37.34 -17.22
C ARG A 405 7.75 -38.58 -16.57
N GLU A 406 9.00 -38.91 -16.90
CA GLU A 406 9.77 -39.98 -16.25
C GLU A 406 9.89 -39.74 -14.74
N LYS A 407 10.21 -38.51 -14.31
CA LYS A 407 10.50 -38.21 -12.91
C LYS A 407 9.30 -37.76 -12.07
N TYR A 408 8.36 -37.03 -12.65
CA TYR A 408 7.25 -36.39 -11.91
C TYR A 408 5.85 -36.73 -12.45
N GLY A 409 5.73 -37.54 -13.52
CA GLY A 409 4.46 -37.82 -14.19
C GLY A 409 3.35 -38.33 -13.27
N GLU A 410 3.63 -39.32 -12.41
CA GLU A 410 2.65 -39.84 -11.45
C GLU A 410 2.23 -38.77 -10.43
N LYS A 411 3.20 -38.01 -9.89
CA LYS A 411 2.92 -36.92 -8.95
C LYS A 411 2.07 -35.82 -9.59
N MET A 412 2.33 -35.46 -10.85
CA MET A 412 1.51 -34.50 -11.60
C MET A 412 0.07 -34.99 -11.80
N MET A 413 -0.13 -36.27 -12.14
CA MET A 413 -1.47 -36.87 -12.27
C MET A 413 -2.24 -36.92 -10.94
N ARG A 414 -1.56 -37.01 -9.79
CA ARG A 414 -2.17 -36.89 -8.46
C ARG A 414 -2.43 -35.42 -8.07
N MET A 415 -1.48 -34.52 -8.31
CA MET A 415 -1.64 -33.07 -8.07
C MET A 415 -2.81 -32.44 -8.85
N GLN A 416 -3.18 -33.02 -10.01
CA GLN A 416 -4.34 -32.60 -10.79
C GLN A 416 -5.71 -33.03 -10.22
N ARG A 417 -5.75 -33.78 -9.11
CA ARG A 417 -7.00 -34.15 -8.42
C ARG A 417 -7.54 -33.06 -7.49
N TYR A 418 -6.66 -32.18 -6.99
CA TYR A 418 -6.98 -31.15 -6.00
C TYR A 418 -7.64 -31.70 -4.72
N ASP A 419 -7.30 -32.92 -4.31
CA ASP A 419 -7.63 -33.50 -3.00
C ASP A 419 -6.59 -33.09 -1.93
N ASP A 420 -6.79 -33.46 -0.66
CA ASP A 420 -5.78 -33.15 0.38
C ASP A 420 -4.46 -33.91 0.15
N GLU A 421 -4.45 -35.05 -0.58
CA GLU A 421 -3.20 -35.69 -1.05
C GLU A 421 -2.44 -34.80 -2.03
N ALA A 422 -3.13 -34.18 -3.00
CA ALA A 422 -2.54 -33.22 -3.93
C ALA A 422 -1.91 -32.05 -3.17
N VAL A 423 -2.57 -31.52 -2.13
CA VAL A 423 -2.02 -30.43 -1.29
C VAL A 423 -0.70 -30.84 -0.61
N VAL A 424 -0.61 -32.08 -0.12
CA VAL A 424 0.64 -32.62 0.47
C VAL A 424 1.74 -32.78 -0.59
N LEU A 425 1.41 -33.22 -1.80
CA LEU A 425 2.37 -33.31 -2.93
C LEU A 425 2.85 -31.92 -3.38
N TYR A 426 1.98 -30.91 -3.35
CA TYR A 426 2.37 -29.53 -3.63
C TYR A 426 3.30 -28.96 -2.55
N ASP A 427 3.08 -29.22 -1.26
CA ASP A 427 4.01 -28.81 -0.18
C ASP A 427 5.36 -29.52 -0.34
N GLU A 428 5.38 -30.84 -0.57
CA GLU A 428 6.62 -31.61 -0.79
C GLU A 428 7.50 -31.00 -1.91
N LEU A 429 6.90 -30.74 -3.08
CA LEU A 429 7.63 -30.18 -4.23
C LEU A 429 7.97 -28.70 -4.04
N PHE A 430 7.09 -27.90 -3.41
CA PHE A 430 7.36 -26.49 -3.13
C PHE A 430 8.49 -26.33 -2.10
N SER A 431 8.46 -27.11 -1.01
CA SER A 431 9.50 -27.19 0.02
C SER A 431 10.87 -27.53 -0.56
N TYR A 432 10.91 -28.48 -1.50
CA TYR A 432 12.14 -28.85 -2.21
C TYR A 432 12.65 -27.76 -3.17
N ALA A 433 11.75 -27.07 -3.87
CA ALA A 433 12.09 -26.29 -5.06
C ALA A 433 12.12 -24.76 -4.88
N CYS A 434 11.45 -24.23 -3.85
CA CYS A 434 11.38 -22.79 -3.58
C CYS A 434 12.73 -22.15 -3.18
N PRO A 435 12.87 -20.82 -3.28
CA PRO A 435 13.98 -20.09 -2.67
C PRO A 435 13.94 -20.25 -1.15
N LYS A 436 15.11 -20.32 -0.49
CA LYS A 436 15.19 -20.28 0.97
C LYS A 436 14.90 -18.86 1.49
N PHE A 437 13.61 -18.54 1.65
CA PHE A 437 13.10 -17.25 2.11
C PHE A 437 13.75 -16.78 3.42
N ILE A 438 13.73 -15.47 3.64
CA ILE A 438 14.36 -14.81 4.80
C ILE A 438 13.39 -13.84 5.49
N THR A 439 13.48 -13.75 6.81
CA THR A 439 12.74 -12.75 7.59
C THR A 439 13.49 -11.41 7.54
N PRO A 440 12.83 -10.30 7.13
CA PRO A 440 13.50 -9.00 6.99
C PRO A 440 13.93 -8.40 8.33
N SER A 441 13.06 -8.45 9.33
CA SER A 441 13.34 -7.98 10.69
C SER A 441 14.35 -8.86 11.41
N ALA A 442 15.05 -8.28 12.38
CA ALA A 442 15.74 -9.06 13.40
C ALA A 442 14.73 -9.92 14.19
N PRO A 443 15.12 -11.13 14.67
CA PRO A 443 14.29 -11.94 15.54
C PRO A 443 14.09 -11.27 16.91
N SER A 444 12.99 -11.58 17.61
CA SER A 444 12.90 -11.19 19.02
C SER A 444 13.93 -11.95 19.85
N TYR A 445 14.84 -11.23 20.49
CA TYR A 445 15.85 -11.81 21.37
C TYR A 445 15.35 -12.03 22.81
N GLU A 446 14.04 -11.85 23.06
CA GLU A 446 13.39 -11.98 24.37
C GLU A 446 12.36 -13.13 24.42
N GLU A 447 12.00 -13.68 23.25
CA GLU A 447 11.12 -14.84 23.11
C GLU A 447 11.91 -16.16 23.22
N PRO A 448 11.25 -17.29 23.56
CA PRO A 448 11.89 -18.61 23.62
C PRO A 448 12.45 -19.05 22.26
N LEU A 449 13.30 -20.09 22.26
CA LEU A 449 14.19 -20.55 21.17
C LEU A 449 13.49 -21.08 19.89
N VAL A 450 12.64 -20.26 19.27
CA VAL A 450 11.97 -20.51 17.99
C VAL A 450 12.96 -20.31 16.83
N ASN A 451 12.81 -21.12 15.77
CA ASN A 451 13.62 -21.04 14.56
C ASN A 451 12.87 -20.22 13.49
N TYR A 452 12.95 -18.89 13.60
CA TYR A 452 12.22 -17.93 12.75
C TYR A 452 12.45 -18.10 11.24
N ASN A 453 13.48 -18.85 10.82
CA ASN A 453 13.67 -19.29 9.43
C ASN A 453 12.45 -20.04 8.86
N GLN A 454 11.74 -20.82 9.68
CA GLN A 454 10.57 -21.56 9.21
C GLN A 454 9.38 -20.66 8.94
N ASP A 455 9.30 -19.47 9.56
CA ASP A 455 8.08 -18.65 9.49
C ASP A 455 8.01 -17.85 8.18
N ALA A 456 9.14 -17.41 7.64
CA ALA A 456 9.22 -16.87 6.27
C ALA A 456 8.80 -17.92 5.22
N TYR A 457 9.26 -19.18 5.35
CA TYR A 457 8.81 -20.28 4.49
C TYR A 457 7.31 -20.57 4.66
N ARG A 458 6.84 -20.74 5.90
CA ARG A 458 5.43 -21.04 6.21
C ARG A 458 4.48 -19.97 5.71
N LEU A 459 4.87 -18.70 5.74
CA LEU A 459 4.07 -17.60 5.18
C LEU A 459 3.89 -17.78 3.66
N GLN A 460 4.98 -17.98 2.92
CA GLN A 460 4.93 -18.16 1.46
C GLN A 460 4.20 -19.45 1.06
N LEU A 461 4.45 -20.56 1.76
CA LEU A 461 3.72 -21.81 1.59
C LEU A 461 2.21 -21.62 1.88
N LYS A 462 1.85 -20.92 2.96
CA LYS A 462 0.44 -20.66 3.32
C LYS A 462 -0.28 -19.84 2.24
N LEU A 463 0.38 -18.84 1.66
CA LEU A 463 -0.16 -18.06 0.54
C LEU A 463 -0.35 -18.92 -0.71
N PHE A 464 0.62 -19.81 -1.01
CA PHE A 464 0.52 -20.75 -2.13
C PHE A 464 -0.60 -21.78 -1.92
N ILE A 465 -0.65 -22.46 -0.77
CA ILE A 465 -1.70 -23.44 -0.42
C ILE A 465 -3.09 -22.80 -0.38
N TYR A 466 -3.21 -21.53 0.05
CA TYR A 466 -4.48 -20.80 -0.01
C TYR A 466 -4.99 -20.70 -1.44
N GLU A 467 -4.12 -20.41 -2.42
CA GLU A 467 -4.51 -20.40 -3.83
C GLU A 467 -4.83 -21.80 -4.37
N LEU A 468 -4.09 -22.84 -3.96
CA LEU A 468 -4.40 -24.23 -4.33
C LEU A 468 -5.81 -24.64 -3.86
N LYS A 469 -6.17 -24.37 -2.60
CA LYS A 469 -7.51 -24.64 -2.06
C LYS A 469 -8.60 -23.77 -2.69
N GLN A 470 -8.24 -22.61 -3.22
CA GLN A 470 -9.16 -21.79 -4.03
C GLN A 470 -9.36 -22.34 -5.45
N GLN A 471 -8.39 -23.09 -6.00
CA GLN A 471 -8.52 -23.79 -7.29
C GLN A 471 -9.19 -25.18 -7.17
N GLN A 472 -9.20 -25.78 -5.97
CA GLN A 472 -9.98 -26.97 -5.66
C GLN A 472 -11.49 -26.78 -5.95
N LEU A 473 -12.06 -25.64 -5.56
CA LEU A 473 -13.45 -25.27 -5.89
C LEU A 473 -13.72 -25.13 -7.41
N LEU A 474 -12.67 -25.00 -8.21
CA LEU A 474 -12.73 -24.81 -9.66
C LEU A 474 -12.51 -26.11 -10.45
N SER A 475 -11.99 -27.18 -9.82
CA SER A 475 -11.64 -28.43 -10.51
C SER A 475 -12.88 -29.19 -11.01
N GLY A 476 -13.99 -29.16 -10.26
CA GLY A 476 -15.28 -29.71 -10.66
C GLY A 476 -15.80 -29.05 -11.93
N VAL A 477 -16.00 -27.74 -11.91
CA VAL A 477 -16.41 -26.92 -13.08
C VAL A 477 -15.51 -27.20 -14.30
N ARG A 478 -14.19 -27.17 -14.11
CA ARG A 478 -13.18 -27.45 -15.14
C ARG A 478 -13.30 -28.85 -15.76
N THR A 479 -13.77 -29.83 -15.00
CA THR A 479 -14.00 -31.20 -15.48
C THR A 479 -15.23 -31.26 -16.38
N PHE A 480 -16.32 -30.59 -16.03
CA PHE A 480 -17.49 -30.49 -16.90
C PHE A 480 -17.19 -29.71 -18.19
N LEU A 481 -16.46 -28.59 -18.10
CA LEU A 481 -16.05 -27.80 -19.28
C LEU A 481 -15.09 -28.55 -20.24
N LYS A 482 -14.43 -29.63 -19.78
CA LYS A 482 -13.63 -30.53 -20.63
C LYS A 482 -14.45 -31.54 -21.42
N VAL A 483 -15.69 -31.82 -21.00
CA VAL A 483 -16.55 -32.86 -21.58
C VAL A 483 -17.69 -32.26 -22.40
N TYR A 484 -18.21 -31.10 -22.00
CA TYR A 484 -19.33 -30.42 -22.65
C TYR A 484 -18.85 -29.15 -23.34
N SER A 485 -18.91 -29.10 -24.69
CA SER A 485 -18.54 -27.89 -25.44
C SER A 485 -19.53 -26.73 -25.23
N THR A 486 -20.80 -27.09 -24.96
CA THR A 486 -21.87 -26.19 -24.52
C THR A 486 -22.65 -26.82 -23.36
N ILE A 487 -23.01 -26.04 -22.35
CA ILE A 487 -23.87 -26.47 -21.23
C ILE A 487 -24.65 -25.28 -20.64
N SER A 488 -25.94 -25.44 -20.36
CA SER A 488 -26.75 -24.40 -19.73
C SER A 488 -26.44 -24.28 -18.23
N ILE A 489 -26.46 -23.05 -17.71
CA ILE A 489 -26.17 -22.75 -16.29
C ILE A 489 -27.07 -23.54 -15.32
N PRO A 490 -28.40 -23.65 -15.52
CA PRO A 490 -29.26 -24.48 -14.66
C PRO A 490 -28.83 -25.96 -14.62
N LYS A 491 -28.34 -26.49 -15.75
CA LYS A 491 -27.94 -27.90 -15.87
C LYS A 491 -26.57 -28.16 -15.24
N LEU A 492 -25.62 -27.25 -15.39
CA LEU A 492 -24.33 -27.34 -14.70
C LEU A 492 -24.49 -27.11 -13.18
N ALA A 493 -25.41 -26.25 -12.76
CA ALA A 493 -25.77 -26.03 -11.35
C ALA A 493 -26.29 -27.33 -10.71
N ALA A 494 -27.26 -27.99 -11.38
CA ALA A 494 -27.79 -29.28 -10.95
C ALA A 494 -26.74 -30.41 -10.89
N TYR A 495 -25.74 -30.44 -11.79
CA TYR A 495 -24.65 -31.42 -11.75
C TYR A 495 -23.58 -31.15 -10.68
N LEU A 496 -23.51 -29.92 -10.15
CA LEU A 496 -22.55 -29.51 -9.12
C LEU A 496 -23.20 -29.33 -7.74
N GLU A 497 -24.50 -29.66 -7.60
CA GLU A 497 -25.29 -29.54 -6.36
C GLU A 497 -25.27 -28.13 -5.73
N VAL A 498 -25.16 -27.09 -6.56
CA VAL A 498 -25.19 -25.66 -6.17
C VAL A 498 -26.28 -24.89 -6.91
N ASP A 499 -26.70 -23.75 -6.37
CA ASP A 499 -27.63 -22.82 -7.01
C ASP A 499 -26.98 -22.02 -8.16
N GLU A 500 -27.79 -21.50 -9.08
CA GLU A 500 -27.30 -20.73 -10.24
C GLU A 500 -26.56 -19.43 -9.87
N PRO A 501 -27.01 -18.60 -8.90
CA PRO A 501 -26.22 -17.47 -8.40
C PRO A 501 -24.83 -17.86 -7.88
N THR A 502 -24.73 -18.91 -7.06
CA THR A 502 -23.46 -19.45 -6.58
C THR A 502 -22.59 -19.95 -7.74
N LEU A 503 -23.15 -20.70 -8.68
CA LEU A 503 -22.40 -21.16 -9.86
C LEU A 503 -21.91 -20.00 -10.73
N ARG A 504 -22.74 -18.97 -10.99
CA ARG A 504 -22.30 -17.76 -11.72
C ARG A 504 -21.15 -17.06 -10.98
N THR A 505 -21.20 -17.02 -9.65
CA THR A 505 -20.11 -16.47 -8.81
C THR A 505 -18.82 -17.29 -8.92
N ILE A 506 -18.93 -18.63 -8.92
CA ILE A 506 -17.78 -19.55 -9.12
C ILE A 506 -17.19 -19.38 -10.53
N LEU A 507 -18.02 -19.25 -11.57
CA LEU A 507 -17.58 -19.05 -12.96
C LEU A 507 -16.89 -17.69 -13.17
N MET A 508 -17.42 -16.62 -12.58
CA MET A 508 -16.76 -15.30 -12.60
C MET A 508 -15.44 -15.33 -11.83
N THR A 509 -15.38 -16.04 -10.70
CA THR A 509 -14.15 -16.28 -9.94
C THR A 509 -13.13 -17.09 -10.76
N TYR A 510 -13.57 -18.12 -11.50
CA TYR A 510 -12.71 -18.85 -12.44
C TYR A 510 -12.12 -17.92 -13.49
N LYS A 511 -12.96 -17.10 -14.15
CA LYS A 511 -12.50 -16.20 -15.21
C LYS A 511 -11.49 -15.19 -14.67
N HIS A 512 -11.77 -14.53 -13.54
CA HIS A 512 -10.82 -13.61 -12.89
C HIS A 512 -9.51 -14.30 -12.45
N LYS A 513 -9.55 -15.54 -11.93
CA LYS A 513 -8.32 -16.20 -11.44
C LYS A 513 -7.48 -16.87 -12.52
N THR A 514 -8.09 -17.20 -13.66
CA THR A 514 -7.37 -17.76 -14.82
C THR A 514 -6.89 -16.69 -15.80
N HIS A 515 -7.52 -15.52 -15.86
CA HIS A 515 -7.05 -14.41 -16.67
C HIS A 515 -6.01 -13.59 -15.89
N VAL A 516 -4.86 -13.34 -16.52
CA VAL A 516 -3.74 -12.60 -15.92
C VAL A 516 -3.31 -11.51 -16.90
N VAL A 517 -2.78 -10.40 -16.38
CA VAL A 517 -2.18 -9.35 -17.22
C VAL A 517 -0.70 -9.67 -17.39
N ASP A 518 -0.22 -9.75 -18.63
CA ASP A 518 1.19 -9.97 -18.97
C ASP A 518 2.05 -8.71 -18.69
N SER A 519 3.32 -8.75 -19.09
CA SER A 519 4.26 -7.61 -18.96
C SER A 519 3.82 -6.37 -19.73
N ASP A 520 3.06 -6.55 -20.81
CA ASP A 520 2.77 -5.55 -21.82
C ASP A 520 1.34 -4.97 -21.69
N GLY A 521 0.63 -5.37 -20.62
CA GLY A 521 -0.71 -4.91 -20.30
C GLY A 521 -1.84 -5.70 -20.99
N LYS A 522 -1.50 -6.77 -21.72
CA LYS A 522 -2.47 -7.61 -22.42
C LYS A 522 -2.97 -8.73 -21.49
N ILE A 523 -4.25 -9.08 -21.64
CA ILE A 523 -4.88 -10.13 -20.84
C ILE A 523 -4.60 -11.49 -21.49
N THR A 524 -3.87 -12.35 -20.79
CA THR A 524 -3.59 -13.74 -21.18
C THR A 524 -4.39 -14.70 -20.30
N SER A 525 -5.09 -15.65 -20.93
CA SER A 525 -5.79 -16.71 -20.19
C SER A 525 -4.82 -17.86 -19.88
N ASN A 526 -4.58 -18.11 -18.59
CA ASN A 526 -3.90 -19.28 -18.05
C ASN A 526 -4.82 -20.49 -17.86
N ALA A 527 -6.09 -20.40 -18.28
CA ALA A 527 -6.95 -21.59 -18.36
C ALA A 527 -6.43 -22.59 -19.42
N ASP A 528 -6.76 -23.87 -19.24
CA ASP A 528 -6.66 -24.88 -20.29
C ASP A 528 -7.92 -24.97 -21.15
N ILE A 529 -9.05 -24.45 -20.67
CA ILE A 529 -10.26 -24.17 -21.45
C ILE A 529 -10.76 -22.76 -21.11
N ASP A 530 -10.89 -21.94 -22.14
CA ASP A 530 -11.53 -20.63 -22.09
C ASP A 530 -13.02 -20.74 -22.46
N PHE A 531 -13.87 -19.95 -21.79
CA PHE A 531 -15.32 -20.01 -21.92
C PHE A 531 -15.99 -18.65 -21.81
N TYR A 532 -17.20 -18.58 -22.38
CA TYR A 532 -18.05 -17.42 -22.46
C TYR A 532 -19.41 -17.75 -21.86
N ILE A 533 -19.93 -16.85 -21.04
CA ILE A 533 -21.31 -16.88 -20.57
C ILE A 533 -22.11 -16.09 -21.60
N VAL A 534 -22.96 -16.79 -22.34
CA VAL A 534 -23.91 -16.21 -23.30
C VAL A 534 -25.23 -16.10 -22.57
N ASP A 535 -25.62 -14.88 -22.17
CA ASP A 535 -26.91 -14.68 -21.51
C ASP A 535 -28.04 -15.07 -22.47
N LEU A 536 -28.89 -15.98 -21.98
CA LEU A 536 -29.96 -16.74 -22.65
C LEU A 536 -29.59 -18.12 -23.23
N GLU A 537 -28.34 -18.41 -23.63
CA GLU A 537 -27.99 -19.73 -24.23
C GLU A 537 -27.12 -20.63 -23.33
N GLY A 538 -26.35 -20.06 -22.40
CA GLY A 538 -25.59 -20.81 -21.39
C GLY A 538 -24.08 -20.57 -21.43
N ILE A 539 -23.29 -21.60 -21.15
CA ILE A 539 -21.83 -21.55 -21.17
C ILE A 539 -21.35 -22.21 -22.47
N MET A 540 -20.56 -21.47 -23.25
CA MET A 540 -19.91 -21.97 -24.45
C MET A 540 -18.39 -21.98 -24.29
N THR A 541 -17.74 -23.04 -24.77
CA THR A 541 -16.28 -23.13 -24.86
C THR A 541 -15.77 -22.53 -26.17
N ASN A 542 -14.55 -21.99 -26.16
CA ASN A 542 -13.96 -21.19 -27.26
C ASN A 542 -14.00 -21.90 -28.64
N ILE A 543 -13.92 -23.24 -28.67
CA ILE A 543 -13.98 -24.08 -29.90
C ILE A 543 -15.26 -23.85 -30.73
N ASP A 544 -16.41 -23.63 -30.08
CA ASP A 544 -17.68 -23.45 -30.79
C ASP A 544 -17.96 -21.99 -31.16
N GLN A 545 -17.31 -21.00 -30.54
CA GLN A 545 -17.38 -19.59 -30.99
C GLN A 545 -16.83 -19.44 -32.41
N VAL A 546 -15.68 -20.05 -32.71
CA VAL A 546 -15.08 -20.03 -34.06
C VAL A 546 -16.04 -20.63 -35.11
N LYS A 547 -16.81 -21.67 -34.76
CA LYS A 547 -17.85 -22.23 -35.64
C LYS A 547 -19.07 -21.31 -35.76
N LEU A 548 -19.43 -20.61 -34.69
CA LEU A 548 -20.57 -19.69 -34.69
C LEU A 548 -20.26 -18.44 -35.54
N GLU A 549 -19.02 -17.94 -35.50
CA GLU A 549 -18.52 -16.88 -36.38
C GLU A 549 -18.42 -17.35 -37.84
N LEU A 550 -17.87 -18.53 -38.13
CA LEU A 550 -17.87 -19.09 -39.50
C LEU A 550 -19.30 -19.29 -40.04
N SER A 551 -20.23 -19.79 -39.22
CA SER A 551 -21.62 -20.00 -39.65
C SER A 551 -22.44 -18.71 -39.70
N ALA A 552 -22.02 -17.63 -39.04
CA ALA A 552 -22.55 -16.29 -39.26
C ALA A 552 -22.04 -15.71 -40.60
N GLN A 553 -20.75 -15.86 -40.91
CA GLN A 553 -20.18 -15.45 -42.19
C GLN A 553 -20.80 -16.20 -43.39
N LEU A 554 -20.99 -17.52 -43.28
CA LEU A 554 -21.67 -18.32 -44.32
C LEU A 554 -23.11 -17.84 -44.57
N ARG A 555 -23.89 -17.58 -43.51
CA ARG A 555 -25.24 -17.01 -43.64
C ARG A 555 -25.27 -15.61 -44.27
N HIS A 556 -24.17 -14.86 -44.18
CA HIS A 556 -24.04 -13.56 -44.86
C HIS A 556 -23.73 -13.69 -46.36
N ILE A 557 -23.19 -14.84 -46.80
CA ILE A 557 -22.89 -15.14 -48.21
C ILE A 557 -24.13 -15.67 -48.94
N GLU A 558 -24.94 -16.51 -48.29
CA GLU A 558 -26.16 -17.08 -48.89
C GLU A 558 -27.32 -16.06 -49.01
N GLY A 559 -27.24 -14.92 -48.32
CA GLY A 559 -28.31 -13.91 -48.25
C GLY A 559 -28.39 -12.91 -49.42
N ILE A 560 -27.47 -12.94 -50.39
CA ILE A 560 -27.40 -11.94 -51.47
C ILE A 560 -27.58 -12.61 -52.84
N SER A 561 -28.84 -12.83 -53.22
CA SER A 561 -29.22 -13.11 -54.61
C SER A 561 -30.64 -12.60 -54.89
N THR A 562 -30.74 -11.34 -55.30
CA THR A 562 -31.90 -10.80 -56.04
C THR A 562 -31.46 -9.55 -56.80
N ALA A 563 -32.04 -9.35 -57.97
CA ALA A 563 -31.68 -8.32 -58.95
C ALA A 563 -32.23 -6.92 -58.54
N ASP A 564 -31.90 -5.79 -59.18
CA ASP A 564 -31.21 -5.59 -60.47
C ASP A 564 -30.68 -4.13 -60.67
N MET A 565 -30.02 -3.90 -61.80
CA MET A 565 -29.72 -2.62 -62.51
C MET A 565 -28.53 -1.73 -62.11
N ASP A 566 -27.72 -1.42 -63.15
CA ASP A 566 -26.55 -0.54 -63.17
C ASP A 566 -26.85 0.97 -63.18
N SER A 567 -25.85 1.79 -62.83
CA SER A 567 -25.44 2.93 -63.67
C SER A 567 -24.04 3.49 -63.37
N ASN A 568 -23.04 2.94 -64.07
CA ASN A 568 -21.82 3.58 -64.59
C ASN A 568 -20.97 4.61 -63.77
N HIS A 569 -19.66 4.28 -63.79
CA HIS A 569 -18.50 5.16 -64.05
C HIS A 569 -17.67 5.75 -62.87
N PRO A 570 -16.34 5.93 -63.07
CA PRO A 570 -15.38 5.29 -62.16
C PRO A 570 -14.16 6.16 -61.77
N ASN A 571 -13.13 5.49 -61.22
CA ASN A 571 -11.80 6.00 -60.88
C ASN A 571 -11.76 6.89 -59.62
N SER A 572 -10.70 6.90 -58.81
CA SER A 572 -9.38 6.25 -58.92
C SER A 572 -8.79 5.87 -57.55
N ALA A 573 -7.74 5.03 -57.56
CA ALA A 573 -6.67 4.95 -56.56
C ALA A 573 -7.05 4.70 -55.09
N ALA A 574 -6.69 3.52 -54.59
CA ALA A 574 -6.53 3.31 -53.16
C ALA A 574 -5.22 3.97 -52.67
N PRO A 575 -5.24 4.72 -51.56
CA PRO A 575 -4.12 4.84 -50.66
C PRO A 575 -4.25 3.81 -49.53
N THR A 576 -3.24 2.98 -49.34
CA THR A 576 -3.09 2.11 -48.17
C THR A 576 -2.82 2.94 -46.91
N SER A 577 -3.87 3.39 -46.23
CA SER A 577 -3.77 3.81 -44.83
C SER A 577 -4.04 2.61 -43.92
N VAL A 578 -2.98 2.01 -43.38
CA VAL A 578 -3.11 1.04 -42.28
C VAL A 578 -3.62 1.81 -41.07
N SER A 579 -4.91 1.67 -40.75
CA SER A 579 -5.47 2.28 -39.55
C SER A 579 -4.76 1.73 -38.32
N ALA A 580 -4.12 2.60 -37.54
CA ALA A 580 -3.45 2.22 -36.31
C ALA A 580 -4.46 1.52 -35.39
N GLY A 581 -4.21 0.24 -35.07
CA GLY A 581 -5.14 -0.58 -34.30
C GLY A 581 -5.41 0.07 -32.94
N ALA A 582 -6.66 0.53 -32.74
CA ALA A 582 -7.05 1.21 -31.52
C ALA A 582 -6.85 0.25 -30.32
N ARG A 583 -5.91 0.61 -29.44
CA ARG A 583 -5.66 -0.15 -28.20
C ARG A 583 -6.92 -0.04 -27.34
N ILE A 584 -7.64 -1.15 -27.18
CA ILE A 584 -8.73 -1.29 -26.20
C ILE A 584 -8.14 -0.93 -24.83
N SER A 585 -8.87 -0.14 -24.03
CA SER A 585 -8.34 0.30 -22.74
C SER A 585 -8.20 -0.90 -21.81
N VAL A 586 -7.12 -0.95 -21.03
CA VAL A 586 -7.04 -1.87 -19.88
C VAL A 586 -8.17 -1.64 -18.87
N PHE A 587 -8.84 -0.48 -18.95
CA PHE A 587 -10.00 -0.11 -18.14
C PHE A 587 -11.36 -0.26 -18.86
N ASP A 588 -11.45 -0.82 -20.08
CA ASP A 588 -12.73 -1.00 -20.80
C ASP A 588 -13.75 -1.85 -20.00
N HIS A 589 -13.23 -2.78 -19.18
CA HIS A 589 -14.03 -3.63 -18.30
C HIS A 589 -14.49 -2.92 -17.00
N VAL A 590 -14.01 -1.70 -16.73
CA VAL A 590 -14.36 -0.94 -15.53
C VAL A 590 -15.72 -0.29 -15.75
N ALA A 591 -16.77 -1.01 -15.33
CA ALA A 591 -18.13 -0.50 -15.36
C ALA A 591 -18.21 0.89 -14.68
N ARG A 592 -18.83 1.86 -15.36
CA ARG A 592 -19.03 3.22 -14.82
C ARG A 592 -19.75 3.12 -13.48
N ALA A 593 -19.06 3.56 -12.42
CA ALA A 593 -19.65 3.60 -11.08
C ALA A 593 -20.94 4.43 -11.10
N PRO A 594 -22.00 3.99 -10.40
CA PRO A 594 -23.23 4.76 -10.29
C PRO A 594 -22.94 6.11 -9.62
N GLU A 595 -23.57 7.17 -10.11
CA GLU A 595 -23.38 8.51 -9.54
C GLU A 595 -23.87 8.54 -8.08
N ASP A 596 -23.14 9.24 -7.21
CA ASP A 596 -23.53 9.34 -5.81
C ASP A 596 -24.92 9.99 -5.69
N PRO A 597 -25.89 9.38 -4.99
CA PRO A 597 -27.27 9.88 -4.94
C PRO A 597 -27.44 11.29 -4.38
N ILE A 598 -26.43 11.88 -3.74
CA ILE A 598 -26.47 13.24 -3.17
C ILE A 598 -25.66 14.22 -4.03
N LEU A 599 -24.46 13.82 -4.49
CA LEU A 599 -23.61 14.68 -5.32
C LEU A 599 -24.10 14.76 -6.77
N GLY A 600 -24.66 13.67 -7.32
CA GLY A 600 -25.27 13.64 -8.66
C GLY A 600 -26.40 14.66 -8.83
N VAL A 601 -27.17 14.92 -7.77
CA VAL A 601 -28.20 15.98 -7.71
C VAL A 601 -27.58 17.36 -7.99
N THR A 602 -26.37 17.62 -7.49
CA THR A 602 -25.65 18.87 -7.78
C THR A 602 -25.03 18.88 -9.18
N VAL A 603 -24.60 17.74 -9.72
CA VAL A 603 -24.16 17.63 -11.12
C VAL A 603 -25.31 17.93 -12.09
N ALA A 604 -26.51 17.43 -11.80
CA ALA A 604 -27.72 17.71 -12.59
C ALA A 604 -28.13 19.20 -12.49
N TYR A 605 -28.24 19.73 -11.28
CA TYR A 605 -28.49 21.16 -11.04
C TYR A 605 -27.49 22.09 -11.73
N ASN A 606 -26.20 21.72 -11.78
CA ASN A 606 -25.17 22.54 -12.43
C ASN A 606 -25.30 22.54 -13.98
N LYS A 607 -25.85 21.48 -14.58
CA LYS A 607 -26.08 21.38 -16.03
C LYS A 607 -27.30 22.18 -16.48
N ASP A 608 -28.34 22.25 -15.66
CA ASP A 608 -29.55 23.02 -15.95
C ASP A 608 -29.24 24.52 -16.15
N GLN A 609 -29.91 25.16 -17.10
CA GLN A 609 -29.76 26.59 -17.41
C GLN A 609 -30.97 27.43 -16.99
N SER A 610 -32.02 26.79 -16.43
CA SER A 610 -33.24 27.47 -15.99
C SER A 610 -32.96 28.51 -14.89
N PRO A 611 -33.51 29.74 -14.99
CA PRO A 611 -33.26 30.80 -13.99
C PRO A 611 -33.99 30.56 -12.66
N VAL A 612 -34.93 29.62 -12.59
CA VAL A 612 -35.70 29.26 -11.38
C VAL A 612 -35.19 27.99 -10.68
N LYS A 613 -34.08 27.42 -11.16
CA LYS A 613 -33.55 26.15 -10.63
C LYS A 613 -33.11 26.26 -9.16
N LEU A 614 -33.37 25.22 -8.38
CA LEU A 614 -33.13 25.19 -6.93
C LEU A 614 -32.42 23.91 -6.50
N ASN A 615 -31.32 24.01 -5.76
CA ASN A 615 -30.57 22.85 -5.24
C ASN A 615 -30.86 22.63 -3.75
N LEU A 616 -31.58 21.55 -3.44
CA LEU A 616 -31.90 21.10 -2.09
C LEU A 616 -31.25 19.75 -1.77
N GLY A 617 -30.40 19.20 -2.66
CA GLY A 617 -29.79 17.89 -2.47
C GLY A 617 -28.66 17.86 -1.44
N VAL A 618 -27.65 18.73 -1.60
CA VAL A 618 -26.44 18.74 -0.76
C VAL A 618 -26.62 19.59 0.49
N GLY A 619 -26.40 19.00 1.67
CA GLY A 619 -26.38 19.69 2.96
C GLY A 619 -25.15 20.58 3.16
N ALA A 620 -25.12 21.72 2.47
CA ALA A 620 -24.13 22.77 2.62
C ALA A 620 -24.81 24.15 2.68
N TYR A 621 -24.42 24.98 3.65
CA TYR A 621 -25.11 26.22 3.97
C TYR A 621 -25.01 27.26 2.85
N ARG A 622 -26.08 28.03 2.65
CA ARG A 622 -26.18 29.13 1.69
C ARG A 622 -26.63 30.44 2.33
N THR A 623 -26.23 31.55 1.72
CA THR A 623 -26.80 32.88 1.98
C THR A 623 -28.21 33.01 1.40
N GLU A 624 -28.89 34.13 1.64
CA GLU A 624 -30.23 34.41 1.11
C GLU A 624 -30.25 34.53 -0.42
N GLU A 625 -29.09 34.82 -1.04
CA GLU A 625 -28.89 34.83 -2.50
C GLU A 625 -28.47 33.44 -3.06
N GLY A 626 -28.56 32.38 -2.25
CA GLY A 626 -28.19 31.02 -2.65
C GLY A 626 -26.68 30.78 -2.81
N LYS A 627 -25.81 31.69 -2.34
CA LYS A 627 -24.35 31.58 -2.49
C LYS A 627 -23.71 30.80 -1.32
N PRO A 628 -22.56 30.13 -1.51
CA PRO A 628 -21.81 29.54 -0.40
C PRO A 628 -21.40 30.59 0.63
N LEU A 629 -21.61 30.32 1.92
CA LEU A 629 -21.13 31.16 3.01
C LEU A 629 -19.75 30.70 3.47
N VAL A 630 -18.82 31.64 3.60
CA VAL A 630 -17.64 31.53 4.46
C VAL A 630 -17.86 32.46 5.66
N LEU A 631 -17.55 31.98 6.86
CA LEU A 631 -17.73 32.69 8.12
C LEU A 631 -16.69 33.81 8.28
N ASN A 632 -17.04 34.91 8.96
CA ASN A 632 -16.11 36.01 9.18
C ASN A 632 -15.01 35.64 10.17
N VAL A 633 -15.34 34.84 11.18
CA VAL A 633 -14.35 34.26 12.09
C VAL A 633 -13.33 33.36 11.36
N VAL A 634 -13.76 32.65 10.30
CA VAL A 634 -12.88 31.83 9.46
C VAL A 634 -11.97 32.72 8.62
N ARG A 635 -12.49 33.76 7.95
CA ARG A 635 -11.66 34.75 7.23
C ARG A 635 -10.60 35.38 8.11
N LYS A 636 -10.94 35.70 9.37
CA LYS A 636 -10.00 36.22 10.37
C LYS A 636 -8.92 35.19 10.72
N ALA A 637 -9.29 33.93 10.94
CA ALA A 637 -8.34 32.86 11.21
C ALA A 637 -7.40 32.62 10.01
N GLU A 638 -7.92 32.62 8.78
CA GLU A 638 -7.12 32.54 7.55
C GLU A 638 -6.11 33.69 7.46
N GLN A 639 -6.53 34.93 7.71
CA GLN A 639 -5.64 36.10 7.72
C GLN A 639 -4.53 35.99 8.79
N ILE A 640 -4.87 35.53 10.01
CA ILE A 640 -3.88 35.28 11.07
C ILE A 640 -2.87 34.20 10.63
N ILE A 641 -3.34 33.10 10.04
CA ILE A 641 -2.52 31.98 9.59
C ILE A 641 -1.62 32.34 8.40
N VAL A 642 -2.08 33.21 7.49
CA VAL A 642 -1.31 33.66 6.32
C VAL A 642 -0.25 34.70 6.68
N ASN A 643 -0.51 35.55 7.68
CA ASN A 643 0.42 36.61 8.11
C ASN A 643 1.49 36.14 9.12
N ASP A 644 1.34 34.95 9.70
CA ASP A 644 2.32 34.38 10.63
C ASP A 644 3.51 33.74 9.87
N SER A 645 4.59 34.50 9.75
CA SER A 645 5.82 34.11 9.05
C SER A 645 6.61 32.98 9.73
N SER A 646 6.21 32.52 10.92
CA SER A 646 6.83 31.34 11.56
C SER A 646 6.31 30.00 10.99
N ARG A 647 5.24 30.04 10.20
CA ARG A 647 4.48 28.84 9.80
C ARG A 647 5.04 28.18 8.54
N VAL A 648 5.55 26.97 8.72
CA VAL A 648 5.96 26.06 7.63
C VAL A 648 4.81 25.16 7.18
N LYS A 649 5.00 24.47 6.05
CA LYS A 649 4.05 23.47 5.48
C LYS A 649 4.52 22.02 5.70
N GLU A 650 5.33 21.80 6.73
CA GLU A 650 5.87 20.49 7.10
C GLU A 650 4.79 19.48 7.52
N TYR A 651 5.17 18.20 7.51
CA TYR A 651 4.30 17.11 7.97
C TYR A 651 3.90 17.29 9.44
N LEU A 652 2.60 17.14 9.72
CA LEU A 652 2.11 16.97 11.09
C LEU A 652 2.49 15.57 11.62
N PRO A 653 2.54 15.39 12.96
CA PRO A 653 2.49 14.07 13.57
C PRO A 653 1.31 13.24 13.01
N ILE A 654 1.43 11.91 13.06
CA ILE A 654 0.39 10.99 12.53
C ILE A 654 -0.99 11.24 13.17
N VAL A 655 -1.01 11.65 14.45
CA VAL A 655 -2.23 12.02 15.20
C VAL A 655 -2.78 13.41 14.87
N GLY A 656 -2.06 14.21 14.08
CA GLY A 656 -2.38 15.59 13.71
C GLY A 656 -1.87 16.66 14.69
N LEU A 657 -2.51 17.83 14.62
CA LEU A 657 -2.13 19.01 15.39
C LEU A 657 -2.62 18.90 16.86
N ALA A 658 -1.68 18.92 17.82
CA ALA A 658 -1.98 18.67 19.23
C ALA A 658 -3.01 19.65 19.84
N ASP A 659 -2.89 20.95 19.55
CA ASP A 659 -3.87 21.96 19.98
C ASP A 659 -5.27 21.67 19.41
N PHE A 660 -5.36 21.30 18.13
CA PHE A 660 -6.63 20.94 17.49
C PHE A 660 -7.28 19.71 18.14
N ASN A 661 -6.51 18.66 18.43
CA ASN A 661 -7.02 17.45 19.10
C ASN A 661 -7.58 17.79 20.48
N LYS A 662 -6.81 18.51 21.30
CA LYS A 662 -7.20 18.91 22.66
C LYS A 662 -8.46 19.80 22.66
N LEU A 663 -8.51 20.78 21.75
CA LEU A 663 -9.65 21.68 21.64
C LEU A 663 -10.91 20.97 21.10
N SER A 664 -10.75 19.99 20.20
CA SER A 664 -11.86 19.16 19.70
C SER A 664 -12.45 18.27 20.80
N ALA A 665 -11.61 17.60 21.60
CA ALA A 665 -12.05 16.82 22.75
C ALA A 665 -12.81 17.69 23.76
N LYS A 666 -12.26 18.87 24.09
CA LYS A 666 -12.89 19.84 25.00
C LYS A 666 -14.25 20.33 24.48
N LEU A 667 -14.39 20.57 23.18
CA LEU A 667 -15.63 21.08 22.56
C LEU A 667 -16.82 20.11 22.74
N ILE A 668 -16.61 18.80 22.58
CA ILE A 668 -17.69 17.81 22.69
C ILE A 668 -17.83 17.23 24.11
N LEU A 669 -16.74 17.06 24.88
CA LEU A 669 -16.76 16.39 26.20
C LEU A 669 -16.48 17.28 27.42
N GLY A 670 -15.78 18.40 27.25
CA GLY A 670 -15.37 19.26 28.36
C GLY A 670 -14.39 18.66 29.38
N THR A 671 -13.86 17.44 29.15
CA THR A 671 -13.00 16.70 30.09
C THR A 671 -11.88 15.93 29.37
N ASP A 672 -10.80 15.56 30.10
CA ASP A 672 -9.52 15.12 29.51
C ASP A 672 -9.28 13.58 29.45
N ARG A 673 -10.27 12.72 29.74
CA ARG A 673 -10.11 11.24 29.73
C ARG A 673 -10.25 10.61 28.33
N VAL A 674 -9.50 11.12 27.36
CA VAL A 674 -9.77 10.91 25.92
C VAL A 674 -8.48 10.74 25.12
N THR A 675 -8.46 9.78 24.18
CA THR A 675 -7.52 9.81 23.04
C THR A 675 -8.20 10.45 21.85
N THR A 676 -7.63 11.54 21.33
CA THR A 676 -8.16 12.23 20.16
C THR A 676 -7.11 12.33 19.06
N VAL A 677 -7.49 11.92 17.84
CA VAL A 677 -6.68 12.02 16.63
C VAL A 677 -7.42 12.82 15.56
N GLN A 678 -6.71 13.69 14.86
CA GLN A 678 -7.26 14.44 13.73
C GLN A 678 -7.49 13.51 12.53
N CYS A 679 -8.60 13.70 11.84
CA CYS A 679 -9.06 12.83 10.77
C CYS A 679 -9.67 13.61 9.60
N LEU A 680 -9.88 12.92 8.46
CA LEU A 680 -10.42 13.50 7.23
C LEU A 680 -11.95 13.76 7.32
N SER A 681 -12.34 14.74 8.14
CA SER A 681 -13.73 15.10 8.44
C SER A 681 -14.49 13.94 9.12
N GLY A 682 -15.82 14.05 9.23
CA GLY A 682 -16.65 12.99 9.82
C GLY A 682 -16.41 11.63 9.14
N THR A 683 -16.44 11.57 7.81
CA THR A 683 -16.21 10.35 7.02
C THR A 683 -14.87 9.68 7.30
N GLY A 684 -13.78 10.45 7.41
CA GLY A 684 -12.47 9.92 7.77
C GLY A 684 -12.39 9.47 9.23
N SER A 685 -13.01 10.21 10.14
CA SER A 685 -13.07 9.88 11.58
C SER A 685 -13.83 8.57 11.80
N LEU A 686 -14.96 8.42 11.10
CA LEU A 686 -15.74 7.19 11.00
C LEU A 686 -14.88 6.03 10.47
N ARG A 687 -14.25 6.17 9.28
CA ARG A 687 -13.45 5.09 8.66
C ARG A 687 -12.25 4.66 9.51
N VAL A 688 -11.58 5.59 10.20
CA VAL A 688 -10.47 5.29 11.11
C VAL A 688 -10.97 4.58 12.37
N GLY A 689 -12.07 5.04 12.98
CA GLY A 689 -12.64 4.41 14.18
C GLY A 689 -13.18 3.00 13.90
N ALA A 690 -13.82 2.81 12.74
CA ALA A 690 -14.25 1.51 12.27
C ALA A 690 -13.09 0.53 12.10
N TYR A 691 -12.02 0.94 11.41
CA TYR A 691 -10.87 0.08 11.16
C TYR A 691 -10.09 -0.23 12.46
N HIS A 692 -10.10 0.67 13.45
CA HIS A 692 -9.51 0.45 14.77
C HIS A 692 -10.23 -0.63 15.60
N LEU A 693 -11.55 -0.75 15.46
CA LEU A 693 -12.39 -1.70 16.22
C LEU A 693 -12.28 -3.17 15.76
N TYR A 694 -11.45 -3.45 14.76
CA TYR A 694 -11.71 -4.45 13.71
C TYR A 694 -13.01 -4.11 12.94
N PRO A 695 -13.04 -4.40 11.62
CA PRO A 695 -13.29 -3.32 10.67
C PRO A 695 -14.80 -3.05 10.42
N ALA A 696 -15.43 -2.27 11.31
CA ALA A 696 -16.88 -1.99 11.35
C ALA A 696 -17.43 -1.33 10.07
N ASP A 697 -18.72 -1.31 9.72
CA ASP A 697 -20.06 -1.52 10.32
C ASP A 697 -21.14 -0.37 10.06
N HIS A 698 -21.30 0.18 8.83
CA HIS A 698 -22.09 1.38 8.42
C HIS A 698 -22.40 1.34 6.89
N ILE A 699 -22.72 0.16 6.35
CA ILE A 699 -22.91 -0.06 4.90
C ILE A 699 -21.68 0.46 4.13
N LYS A 700 -21.82 1.15 2.99
CA LYS A 700 -20.74 1.43 2.01
C LYS A 700 -19.33 1.78 2.55
N VAL A 701 -19.21 2.59 3.60
CA VAL A 701 -17.89 3.06 4.09
C VAL A 701 -17.09 1.93 4.78
N PHE A 702 -17.78 0.85 5.11
CA PHE A 702 -17.59 0.09 6.33
C PHE A 702 -17.87 -1.42 6.02
N ASP A 703 -18.79 -1.75 5.08
CA ASP A 703 -18.83 -3.02 4.31
C ASP A 703 -17.47 -3.25 3.63
N LEU A 704 -16.92 -2.16 3.06
CA LEU A 704 -15.58 -2.08 2.46
C LEU A 704 -14.46 -2.06 3.53
N ALA A 705 -14.78 -2.36 4.78
CA ALA A 705 -13.84 -2.61 5.87
C ALA A 705 -13.97 -4.09 6.30
N GLY A 706 -15.20 -4.61 6.44
CA GLY A 706 -15.47 -6.05 6.44
C GLY A 706 -16.06 -6.64 7.73
N LEU A 707 -16.98 -5.95 8.39
CA LEU A 707 -17.86 -6.55 9.39
C LEU A 707 -19.19 -6.99 8.73
N SER A 708 -20.21 -7.22 9.55
CA SER A 708 -21.59 -7.47 9.15
C SER A 708 -22.45 -6.34 9.68
N VAL A 709 -22.96 -5.47 8.79
CA VAL A 709 -24.00 -4.50 9.18
C VAL A 709 -25.24 -5.23 9.68
N LYS A 710 -25.85 -4.69 10.72
CA LYS A 710 -27.28 -4.86 10.98
C LYS A 710 -27.91 -3.49 11.17
N THR A 711 -29.09 -3.32 10.61
CA THR A 711 -29.93 -2.14 10.85
C THR A 711 -30.73 -2.32 12.13
N TYR A 712 -31.12 -1.21 12.75
CA TYR A 712 -32.11 -1.16 13.82
C TYR A 712 -33.19 -0.15 13.42
N ARG A 713 -34.42 -0.33 13.90
CA ARG A 713 -35.54 0.59 13.66
C ARG A 713 -35.24 1.95 14.28
N TYR A 714 -35.67 3.00 13.57
CA TYR A 714 -35.40 4.38 13.98
C TYR A 714 -36.51 5.33 13.55
N TYR A 715 -36.97 5.26 12.30
CA TYR A 715 -37.99 6.16 11.76
C TYR A 715 -39.25 5.38 11.37
N SER A 716 -40.40 5.80 11.88
CA SER A 716 -41.70 5.25 11.50
C SER A 716 -42.34 6.13 10.42
N PRO A 717 -42.53 5.64 9.17
CA PRO A 717 -43.19 6.40 8.12
C PRO A 717 -44.64 6.79 8.46
N ALA A 718 -45.30 5.99 9.31
CA ALA A 718 -46.69 6.20 9.73
C ALA A 718 -46.85 7.39 10.70
N THR A 719 -45.88 7.62 11.59
CA THR A 719 -45.89 8.78 12.53
C THR A 719 -45.01 9.94 12.07
N ARG A 720 -44.14 9.71 11.08
CA ARG A 720 -43.03 10.59 10.65
C ARG A 720 -42.10 10.99 11.80
N GLY A 721 -42.03 10.15 12.83
CA GLY A 721 -41.24 10.34 14.05
C GLY A 721 -40.38 9.13 14.40
N LEU A 722 -39.87 9.11 15.63
CA LEU A 722 -38.99 8.06 16.13
C LEU A 722 -39.79 6.78 16.40
N ASP A 723 -39.38 5.65 15.79
CA ASP A 723 -39.84 4.32 16.17
C ASP A 723 -39.11 3.87 17.45
N PHE A 724 -39.50 4.47 18.57
CA PHE A 724 -38.77 4.33 19.82
C PHE A 724 -38.85 2.92 20.42
N GLU A 725 -40.02 2.29 20.35
CA GLU A 725 -40.20 0.91 20.84
C GLU A 725 -39.43 -0.09 19.95
N GLY A 726 -39.48 0.07 18.62
CA GLY A 726 -38.70 -0.77 17.71
C GLY A 726 -37.18 -0.59 17.89
N LEU A 727 -36.73 0.64 18.15
CA LEU A 727 -35.34 0.94 18.49
C LEU A 727 -34.90 0.23 19.78
N LEU A 728 -35.72 0.27 20.84
CA LEU A 728 -35.41 -0.43 22.09
C LEU A 728 -35.47 -1.96 21.96
N GLU A 729 -36.39 -2.49 21.14
CA GLU A 729 -36.47 -3.93 20.85
C GLU A 729 -35.23 -4.43 20.08
N ASP A 730 -34.80 -3.70 19.05
CA ASP A 730 -33.63 -4.07 18.23
C ASP A 730 -32.31 -3.93 19.01
N LEU A 731 -32.12 -2.83 19.75
CA LEU A 731 -30.95 -2.67 20.63
C LEU A 731 -31.00 -3.64 21.83
N GLY A 732 -32.19 -4.04 22.28
CA GLY A 732 -32.37 -5.09 23.29
C GLY A 732 -32.04 -6.49 22.76
N SER A 733 -32.17 -6.69 21.45
CA SER A 733 -31.88 -7.96 20.75
C SER A 733 -30.45 -8.02 20.18
N ALA A 734 -29.71 -6.93 20.22
CA ALA A 734 -28.31 -6.88 19.79
C ALA A 734 -27.41 -7.78 20.68
N PRO A 735 -26.41 -8.47 20.10
CA PRO A 735 -25.48 -9.28 20.86
C PRO A 735 -24.54 -8.42 21.71
N GLU A 736 -24.09 -8.98 22.83
CA GLU A 736 -23.16 -8.30 23.76
C GLU A 736 -21.88 -7.86 23.05
N GLY A 737 -21.40 -6.65 23.37
CA GLY A 737 -20.21 -6.06 22.75
C GLY A 737 -20.42 -5.50 21.34
N ALA A 738 -21.63 -5.57 20.75
CA ALA A 738 -21.88 -4.96 19.45
C ALA A 738 -21.72 -3.43 19.47
N VAL A 739 -21.21 -2.90 18.36
CA VAL A 739 -21.01 -1.46 18.16
C VAL A 739 -22.27 -0.85 17.55
N VAL A 740 -22.78 0.21 18.16
CA VAL A 740 -24.01 0.90 17.73
C VAL A 740 -23.65 2.28 17.24
N LEU A 741 -23.81 2.51 15.93
CA LEU A 741 -23.67 3.83 15.33
C LEU A 741 -24.89 4.70 15.69
N LEU A 742 -24.64 5.89 16.21
CA LEU A 742 -25.62 6.88 16.63
C LEU A 742 -25.30 8.24 16.00
N HIS A 743 -26.32 9.02 15.66
CA HIS A 743 -26.13 10.45 15.38
C HIS A 743 -26.28 11.22 16.69
N ALA A 744 -25.32 12.10 17.02
CA ALA A 744 -25.34 12.87 18.27
C ALA A 744 -26.53 13.83 18.35
N CYS A 745 -26.86 14.47 17.22
CA CYS A 745 -27.96 15.40 17.02
C CYS A 745 -28.22 15.59 15.51
N ALA A 746 -29.40 16.10 15.16
CA ALA A 746 -29.90 16.31 13.80
C ALA A 746 -29.70 15.07 12.90
N HIS A 747 -30.29 13.94 13.30
CA HIS A 747 -30.16 12.65 12.63
C HIS A 747 -30.40 12.75 11.10
N ASN A 748 -29.36 12.53 10.33
CA ASN A 748 -29.40 12.57 8.86
C ASN A 748 -29.83 11.18 8.32
N PRO A 749 -30.87 11.05 7.49
CA PRO A 749 -31.59 12.11 6.76
C PRO A 749 -32.91 12.59 7.39
N THR A 750 -33.39 11.94 8.44
CA THR A 750 -34.78 12.07 8.95
C THR A 750 -35.08 13.40 9.64
N GLY A 751 -34.07 14.06 10.21
CA GLY A 751 -34.25 15.24 11.07
C GLY A 751 -34.92 14.91 12.42
N VAL A 752 -35.01 13.64 12.82
CA VAL A 752 -35.70 13.21 14.05
C VAL A 752 -34.70 12.72 15.08
N ASP A 753 -34.62 13.38 16.24
CA ASP A 753 -33.76 13.01 17.37
C ASP A 753 -34.58 12.46 18.55
N PRO A 754 -34.02 11.57 19.39
CA PRO A 754 -34.63 11.21 20.68
C PRO A 754 -34.67 12.39 21.66
N THR A 755 -35.72 12.45 22.48
CA THR A 755 -35.78 13.38 23.63
C THR A 755 -34.73 13.03 24.70
N PRO A 756 -34.36 13.94 25.61
CA PRO A 756 -33.42 13.64 26.69
C PRO A 756 -33.82 12.44 27.57
N GLN A 757 -35.13 12.23 27.77
CA GLN A 757 -35.68 11.08 28.49
C GLN A 757 -35.45 9.77 27.73
N GLN A 758 -35.69 9.78 26.41
CA GLN A 758 -35.44 8.64 25.53
C GLN A 758 -33.94 8.34 25.42
N TRP A 759 -33.08 9.36 25.32
CA TRP A 759 -31.61 9.19 25.36
C TRP A 759 -31.13 8.52 26.65
N GLU A 760 -31.71 8.86 27.81
CA GLU A 760 -31.39 8.21 29.08
C GLU A 760 -31.86 6.74 29.12
N GLN A 761 -32.99 6.41 28.49
CA GLN A 761 -33.44 5.02 28.34
C GLN A 761 -32.54 4.22 27.39
N ILE A 762 -32.18 4.79 26.23
CA ILE A 762 -31.24 4.17 25.27
C ILE A 762 -29.87 3.94 25.94
N ARG A 763 -29.34 4.93 26.68
CA ARG A 763 -28.09 4.78 27.45
C ARG A 763 -28.18 3.62 28.44
N ARG A 764 -29.23 3.55 29.26
CA ARG A 764 -29.42 2.45 30.22
C ARG A 764 -29.47 1.08 29.53
N LEU A 765 -30.21 0.97 28.42
CA LEU A 765 -30.30 -0.27 27.65
C LEU A 765 -28.93 -0.69 27.11
N MET A 766 -28.24 0.21 26.40
CA MET A 766 -26.91 -0.06 25.84
C MET A 766 -25.89 -0.44 26.91
N ARG A 767 -25.90 0.24 28.07
CA ARG A 767 -25.01 -0.12 29.19
C ARG A 767 -25.37 -1.47 29.81
N SER A 768 -26.65 -1.83 29.92
CA SER A 768 -27.10 -3.14 30.43
C SER A 768 -26.81 -4.31 29.47
N LYS A 769 -26.63 -4.02 28.18
CA LYS A 769 -26.29 -4.96 27.10
C LYS A 769 -24.81 -4.92 26.70
N ALA A 770 -23.98 -4.17 27.44
CA ALA A 770 -22.57 -3.89 27.16
C ALA A 770 -22.27 -3.51 25.69
N LEU A 771 -23.17 -2.72 25.08
CA LEU A 771 -23.02 -2.22 23.71
C LEU A 771 -22.09 -1.00 23.68
N LEU A 772 -21.27 -0.90 22.62
CA LEU A 772 -20.31 0.19 22.45
C LEU A 772 -20.92 1.31 21.57
N PRO A 773 -21.14 2.54 22.09
CA PRO A 773 -21.65 3.64 21.29
C PRO A 773 -20.56 4.21 20.37
N PHE A 774 -20.89 4.45 19.11
CA PHE A 774 -20.09 5.25 18.19
C PHE A 774 -20.96 6.42 17.66
N PHE A 775 -20.63 7.64 18.06
CA PHE A 775 -21.36 8.84 17.65
C PHE A 775 -20.75 9.49 16.39
N ASP A 776 -21.55 9.77 15.35
CA ASP A 776 -21.25 10.85 14.39
C ASP A 776 -21.79 12.18 14.95
N SER A 777 -20.92 13.19 15.01
CA SER A 777 -21.20 14.54 15.45
C SER A 777 -20.82 15.54 14.35
N ALA A 778 -21.64 15.57 13.30
CA ALA A 778 -21.47 16.48 12.15
C ALA A 778 -22.32 17.76 12.21
N TYR A 779 -23.20 17.90 13.20
CA TYR A 779 -24.17 19.00 13.33
C TYR A 779 -24.16 19.68 14.71
N GLN A 780 -23.08 19.52 15.51
CA GLN A 780 -22.97 20.18 16.82
C GLN A 780 -23.08 21.71 16.69
N GLY A 781 -24.06 22.31 17.36
CA GLY A 781 -24.43 23.73 17.30
C GLY A 781 -25.34 24.10 16.12
N PHE A 782 -25.64 23.16 15.22
CA PHE A 782 -26.50 23.34 14.05
C PHE A 782 -27.91 22.76 14.21
N ALA A 783 -28.19 22.07 15.33
CA ALA A 783 -29.50 21.49 15.64
C ALA A 783 -30.34 22.46 16.49
N SER A 784 -29.82 22.90 17.64
CA SER A 784 -30.49 23.86 18.55
C SER A 784 -29.93 25.30 18.49
N GLY A 785 -28.81 25.52 17.78
CA GLY A 785 -28.03 26.76 17.90
C GLY A 785 -27.14 26.81 19.16
N SER A 786 -27.03 25.71 19.92
CA SER A 786 -26.17 25.59 21.10
C SER A 786 -25.23 24.39 21.00
N LEU A 787 -23.92 24.64 21.08
CA LEU A 787 -22.88 23.61 21.08
C LEU A 787 -23.00 22.62 22.25
N ASP A 788 -23.52 23.07 23.40
CA ASP A 788 -23.61 22.26 24.61
C ASP A 788 -24.86 21.38 24.64
N ALA A 789 -26.00 21.89 24.14
CA ALA A 789 -27.23 21.11 24.02
C ALA A 789 -27.07 20.04 22.92
N ASP A 790 -26.48 20.40 21.78
CA ASP A 790 -26.22 19.49 20.67
C ASP A 790 -25.12 18.44 20.98
N ALA A 791 -24.43 18.58 22.11
CA ALA A 791 -23.48 17.61 22.66
C ALA A 791 -24.06 16.77 23.82
N GLN A 792 -25.29 17.05 24.28
CA GLN A 792 -25.83 16.49 25.52
C GLN A 792 -25.92 14.95 25.47
N SER A 793 -26.34 14.38 24.34
CA SER A 793 -26.40 12.93 24.11
C SER A 793 -25.04 12.25 24.37
N VAL A 794 -23.98 12.73 23.73
CA VAL A 794 -22.61 12.24 23.91
C VAL A 794 -22.15 12.38 25.37
N ARG A 795 -22.37 13.57 25.98
CA ARG A 795 -21.99 13.84 27.37
C ARG A 795 -22.75 12.97 28.37
N MET A 796 -24.02 12.64 28.12
CA MET A 796 -24.79 11.70 28.96
C MET A 796 -24.16 10.31 28.98
N PHE A 797 -23.66 9.81 27.84
CA PHE A 797 -22.96 8.54 27.77
C PHE A 797 -21.56 8.59 28.42
N VAL A 798 -20.86 9.72 28.40
CA VAL A 798 -19.51 9.82 29.00
C VAL A 798 -19.55 10.11 30.50
N ASN A 799 -20.57 10.82 30.98
CA ASN A 799 -20.72 11.15 32.41
C ASN A 799 -21.02 9.93 33.30
N ASP A 800 -21.46 8.79 32.75
CA ASP A 800 -21.55 7.52 33.48
C ASP A 800 -20.21 6.79 33.64
N GLY A 801 -19.13 7.34 33.05
CA GLY A 801 -17.78 6.78 33.07
C GLY A 801 -17.52 5.67 32.05
N GLY A 802 -18.52 5.30 31.25
CA GLY A 802 -18.44 4.27 30.22
C GLY A 802 -17.83 4.76 28.91
N GLU A 803 -17.40 3.78 28.11
CA GLU A 803 -16.59 4.00 26.91
C GLU A 803 -17.47 4.26 25.68
N CYS A 804 -16.92 4.98 24.69
CA CYS A 804 -17.55 5.28 23.40
C CYS A 804 -16.52 5.84 22.39
N LEU A 805 -16.89 5.85 21.12
CA LEU A 805 -16.17 6.52 20.02
C LEU A 805 -16.99 7.72 19.53
N ILE A 806 -16.32 8.78 19.06
CA ILE A 806 -16.94 10.03 18.62
C ILE A 806 -16.22 10.55 17.38
N ALA A 807 -16.91 10.57 16.24
CA ALA A 807 -16.47 11.18 14.99
C ALA A 807 -16.99 12.61 14.86
N GLN A 808 -16.12 13.61 15.08
CA GLN A 808 -16.45 15.02 14.97
C GLN A 808 -16.15 15.56 13.57
N SER A 809 -17.03 16.41 13.02
CA SER A 809 -16.85 17.01 11.69
C SER A 809 -17.01 18.52 11.71
N TYR A 810 -15.97 19.25 11.29
CA TYR A 810 -16.01 20.72 11.21
C TYR A 810 -16.56 21.25 9.87
N ALA A 811 -17.03 20.35 9.01
CA ALA A 811 -17.51 20.70 7.68
C ALA A 811 -18.77 21.60 7.69
N LYS A 812 -19.66 21.45 8.69
CA LYS A 812 -20.89 22.25 8.79
C LYS A 812 -20.72 23.43 9.75
N ASN A 813 -20.45 23.15 11.03
CA ASN A 813 -20.44 24.15 12.10
C ASN A 813 -19.42 25.30 11.89
N LEU A 814 -18.31 25.07 11.20
CA LEU A 814 -17.37 26.11 10.74
C LEU A 814 -17.40 26.35 9.22
N GLY A 815 -18.28 25.70 8.47
CA GLY A 815 -18.35 25.80 7.01
C GLY A 815 -17.15 25.22 6.25
N LEU A 816 -16.27 24.47 6.92
CA LEU A 816 -15.01 23.97 6.37
C LEU A 816 -15.20 22.69 5.52
N TYR A 817 -16.17 22.73 4.59
CA TYR A 817 -16.55 21.59 3.75
C TYR A 817 -15.37 21.01 2.95
N GLY A 818 -14.60 21.90 2.31
CA GLY A 818 -13.47 21.55 1.44
C GLY A 818 -12.21 21.12 2.17
N GLU A 819 -11.92 21.71 3.33
CA GLU A 819 -10.71 21.46 4.14
C GLU A 819 -10.58 20.04 4.68
N ARG A 820 -11.66 19.26 4.64
CA ARG A 820 -11.74 17.87 5.13
C ARG A 820 -11.25 17.73 6.59
N VAL A 821 -11.51 18.71 7.45
CA VAL A 821 -11.10 18.69 8.86
C VAL A 821 -12.16 18.04 9.77
N GLY A 822 -11.70 17.18 10.68
CA GLY A 822 -12.49 16.46 11.69
C GLY A 822 -11.58 15.79 12.72
N ALA A 823 -12.18 15.15 13.72
CA ALA A 823 -11.45 14.46 14.79
C ALA A 823 -12.17 13.16 15.20
N LEU A 824 -11.42 12.11 15.44
CA LEU A 824 -11.89 10.91 16.14
C LEU A 824 -11.44 10.99 17.60
N SER A 825 -12.40 11.02 18.52
CA SER A 825 -12.18 10.97 19.96
C SER A 825 -12.68 9.63 20.51
N ILE A 826 -11.84 8.91 21.26
CA ILE A 826 -12.18 7.64 21.91
C ILE A 826 -12.03 7.81 23.42
N VAL A 827 -13.12 7.49 24.14
CA VAL A 827 -13.20 7.57 25.60
C VAL A 827 -12.88 6.20 26.18
N CYS A 828 -11.83 6.13 27.01
CA CYS A 828 -11.31 4.88 27.57
C CYS A 828 -11.37 4.89 29.11
N ARG A 829 -11.47 3.70 29.73
CA ARG A 829 -11.44 3.57 31.20
C ARG A 829 -10.20 4.20 31.84
N THR A 830 -9.02 4.01 31.26
CA THR A 830 -7.74 4.51 31.80
C THR A 830 -6.90 5.22 30.73
N ALA A 831 -6.00 6.10 31.17
CA ALA A 831 -5.02 6.76 30.30
C ALA A 831 -4.03 5.77 29.65
N ASP A 832 -3.77 4.65 30.33
CA ASP A 832 -2.98 3.52 29.82
C ASP A 832 -3.65 2.82 28.62
N VAL A 833 -4.95 2.53 28.71
CA VAL A 833 -5.74 2.04 27.57
C VAL A 833 -5.79 3.10 26.46
N ALA A 834 -6.00 4.37 26.81
CA ALA A 834 -6.03 5.48 25.86
C ALA A 834 -4.71 5.58 25.05
N SER A 835 -3.56 5.43 25.71
CA SER A 835 -2.23 5.42 25.06
C SER A 835 -2.03 4.23 24.12
N ARG A 836 -2.55 3.03 24.46
CA ARG A 836 -2.54 1.88 23.54
C ARG A 836 -3.45 2.11 22.34
N VAL A 837 -4.65 2.65 22.55
CA VAL A 837 -5.59 3.05 21.49
C VAL A 837 -4.92 4.04 20.53
N GLU A 838 -4.21 5.05 21.04
CA GLU A 838 -3.47 6.01 20.20
C GLU A 838 -2.39 5.33 19.35
N SER A 839 -1.67 4.36 19.89
CA SER A 839 -0.64 3.61 19.13
C SER A 839 -1.26 2.79 17.98
N GLN A 840 -2.42 2.17 18.21
CA GLN A 840 -3.15 1.44 17.16
C GLN A 840 -3.72 2.40 16.11
N LEU A 841 -4.28 3.55 16.51
CA LEU A 841 -4.77 4.57 15.58
C LEU A 841 -3.66 5.08 14.65
N LYS A 842 -2.40 5.19 15.12
CA LYS A 842 -1.26 5.54 14.26
C LYS A 842 -1.00 4.48 13.18
N LEU A 843 -1.14 3.19 13.49
CA LEU A 843 -1.02 2.10 12.51
C LEU A 843 -2.14 2.10 11.48
N VAL A 844 -3.34 2.57 11.84
CA VAL A 844 -4.48 2.75 10.91
C VAL A 844 -4.28 3.97 10.01
N ILE A 845 -3.86 5.10 10.57
CA ILE A 845 -3.76 6.38 9.85
C ILE A 845 -2.58 6.39 8.86
N ARG A 846 -1.41 5.87 9.26
CA ARG A 846 -0.19 5.93 8.45
C ARG A 846 -0.33 5.34 7.03
N PRO A 847 -0.92 4.15 6.81
CA PRO A 847 -1.16 3.63 5.45
C PRO A 847 -2.38 4.26 4.76
N MET A 848 -3.33 4.85 5.51
CA MET A 848 -4.56 5.38 4.94
C MET A 848 -4.39 6.78 4.34
N TYR A 849 -3.63 7.67 5.00
CA TYR A 849 -3.33 9.03 4.51
C TYR A 849 -2.05 9.66 5.10
N SER A 850 -1.10 8.85 5.62
CA SER A 850 0.12 9.29 6.31
C SER A 850 -0.11 10.07 7.62
N ASN A 851 -0.62 11.30 7.50
CA ASN A 851 -0.86 12.28 8.54
C ASN A 851 -1.90 13.28 7.99
N PRO A 852 -2.76 13.87 8.83
CA PRO A 852 -3.87 14.68 8.35
C PRO A 852 -3.45 16.10 7.87
N PRO A 853 -4.28 16.80 7.08
CA PRO A 853 -3.96 18.12 6.51
C PRO A 853 -3.87 19.24 7.56
N ILE A 854 -2.90 20.14 7.43
CA ILE A 854 -2.62 21.17 8.46
C ILE A 854 -3.58 22.37 8.46
N HIS A 855 -4.16 22.76 7.32
CA HIS A 855 -4.79 24.08 7.17
C HIS A 855 -6.12 24.22 7.94
N GLY A 856 -7.16 23.46 7.59
CA GLY A 856 -8.43 23.45 8.34
C GLY A 856 -8.28 23.18 9.84
N ALA A 857 -7.37 22.30 10.27
CA ALA A 857 -7.11 22.08 11.70
C ALA A 857 -6.46 23.29 12.38
N SER A 858 -5.65 24.07 11.66
CA SER A 858 -5.11 25.34 12.15
C SER A 858 -6.18 26.44 12.25
N ILE A 859 -7.11 26.50 11.30
CA ILE A 859 -8.28 27.41 11.36
C ILE A 859 -9.10 27.10 12.61
N VAL A 860 -9.49 25.83 12.80
CA VAL A 860 -10.25 25.39 13.97
C VAL A 860 -9.47 25.65 15.26
N ALA A 861 -8.18 25.32 15.32
CA ALA A 861 -7.36 25.55 16.52
C ALA A 861 -7.24 27.05 16.86
N THR A 862 -7.11 27.93 15.86
CA THR A 862 -7.06 29.39 16.07
C THR A 862 -8.37 29.89 16.68
N ILE A 863 -9.52 29.47 16.11
CA ILE A 863 -10.86 29.88 16.56
C ILE A 863 -11.21 29.33 17.95
N LEU A 864 -10.86 28.07 18.24
CA LEU A 864 -11.17 27.44 19.54
C LEU A 864 -10.20 27.86 20.67
N LYS A 865 -9.04 28.44 20.33
CA LYS A 865 -8.02 28.88 21.30
C LYS A 865 -8.18 30.34 21.71
N ASP A 866 -8.62 31.21 20.80
CA ASP A 866 -8.95 32.60 21.12
C ASP A 866 -10.40 32.74 21.58
N ARG A 867 -10.61 33.42 22.71
CA ARG A 867 -11.94 33.57 23.32
C ARG A 867 -12.88 34.46 22.49
N ALA A 868 -12.38 35.55 21.92
CA ALA A 868 -13.21 36.48 21.16
C ALA A 868 -13.62 35.86 19.80
N MET A 869 -12.72 35.08 19.18
CA MET A 869 -13.04 34.31 17.98
C MET A 869 -14.04 33.19 18.27
N PHE A 870 -13.94 32.50 19.42
CA PHE A 870 -14.95 31.52 19.84
C PHE A 870 -16.33 32.16 20.09
N GLU A 871 -16.37 33.33 20.74
CA GLU A 871 -17.62 34.09 20.96
C GLU A 871 -18.21 34.60 19.62
N GLU A 872 -17.39 35.11 18.69
CA GLU A 872 -17.83 35.46 17.33
C GLU A 872 -18.37 34.25 16.56
N TRP A 873 -17.66 33.12 16.60
CA TRP A 873 -18.09 31.88 15.95
C TRP A 873 -19.45 31.39 16.45
N THR A 874 -19.67 31.38 17.76
CA THR A 874 -20.94 30.93 18.33
C THR A 874 -22.12 31.84 17.97
N ILE A 875 -21.88 33.15 17.78
CA ILE A 875 -22.88 34.08 17.23
C ILE A 875 -23.18 33.77 15.76
N GLU A 876 -22.15 33.61 14.90
CA GLU A 876 -22.37 33.25 13.49
C GLU A 876 -23.06 31.88 13.34
N LEU A 877 -22.68 30.90 14.16
CA LEU A 877 -23.28 29.56 14.19
C LEU A 877 -24.75 29.58 14.62
N LYS A 878 -25.09 30.33 15.68
CA LYS A 878 -26.49 30.51 16.08
C LYS A 878 -27.31 31.21 14.99
N ALA A 879 -26.78 32.25 14.34
CA ALA A 879 -27.47 32.90 13.23
C ALA A 879 -27.72 31.94 12.05
N MET A 880 -26.80 30.99 11.79
CA MET A 880 -27.02 29.95 10.80
C MET A 880 -28.15 28.98 11.19
N ALA A 881 -28.21 28.53 12.44
CA ALA A 881 -29.26 27.66 12.95
C ALA A 881 -30.63 28.36 12.95
N ASP A 882 -30.70 29.60 13.45
CA ASP A 882 -31.93 30.41 13.50
C ASP A 882 -32.53 30.66 12.11
N ARG A 883 -31.68 30.88 11.08
CA ARG A 883 -32.16 31.00 9.69
C ARG A 883 -32.77 29.69 9.18
N ILE A 884 -32.18 28.53 9.50
CA ILE A 884 -32.72 27.22 9.11
C ILE A 884 -34.08 26.98 9.79
N ILE A 885 -34.23 27.34 11.07
CA ILE A 885 -35.50 27.27 11.78
C ILE A 885 -36.55 28.19 11.13
N SER A 886 -36.18 29.41 10.74
CA SER A 886 -37.08 30.30 10.00
C SER A 886 -37.49 29.73 8.64
N MET A 887 -36.58 29.10 7.89
CA MET A 887 -36.90 28.45 6.60
C MET A 887 -37.87 27.27 6.77
N ARG A 888 -37.84 26.56 7.90
CA ARG A 888 -38.83 25.52 8.24
C ARG A 888 -40.22 26.11 8.47
N GLN A 889 -40.29 27.17 9.26
CA GLN A 889 -41.55 27.85 9.55
C GLN A 889 -42.17 28.43 8.28
N GLN A 890 -41.42 29.23 7.51
CA GLN A 890 -41.90 29.82 6.26
C GLN A 890 -42.38 28.78 5.25
N LEU A 891 -41.69 27.63 5.12
CA LEU A 891 -42.14 26.56 4.21
C LEU A 891 -43.44 25.89 4.69
N PHE A 892 -43.56 25.63 5.99
CA PHE A 892 -44.80 25.08 6.56
C PHE A 892 -45.99 26.04 6.37
N ASP A 893 -45.80 27.32 6.67
CA ASP A 893 -46.83 28.36 6.53
C ASP A 893 -47.26 28.48 5.05
N ALA A 894 -46.31 28.58 4.12
CA ALA A 894 -46.57 28.67 2.68
C ALA A 894 -47.29 27.44 2.10
N LEU A 895 -47.11 26.25 2.68
CA LEU A 895 -47.86 25.03 2.31
C LEU A 895 -49.29 25.04 2.87
N CYS A 896 -49.47 25.56 4.09
CA CYS A 896 -50.78 25.71 4.72
C CYS A 896 -51.64 26.78 4.03
N GLU A 897 -51.06 27.93 3.67
CA GLU A 897 -51.73 29.00 2.90
C GLU A 897 -52.30 28.49 1.56
N ARG A 898 -51.60 27.53 0.92
CA ARG A 898 -52.02 26.88 -0.32
C ARG A 898 -53.08 25.79 -0.12
N GLY A 899 -53.46 25.45 1.12
CA GLY A 899 -54.34 24.33 1.41
C GLY A 899 -53.77 22.99 0.95
N THR A 900 -52.45 22.81 1.04
CA THR A 900 -51.77 21.65 0.45
C THR A 900 -52.18 20.34 1.14
N PRO A 901 -52.62 19.31 0.39
CA PRO A 901 -53.06 18.04 0.97
C PRO A 901 -52.05 17.38 1.92
N GLY A 902 -52.56 16.79 3.01
CA GLY A 902 -51.78 16.09 4.03
C GLY A 902 -51.32 16.96 5.20
N ASP A 903 -50.82 16.33 6.27
CA ASP A 903 -50.09 17.04 7.33
C ASP A 903 -48.67 17.39 6.84
N TRP A 904 -48.21 18.60 7.16
CA TRP A 904 -46.86 19.10 6.88
C TRP A 904 -46.12 19.56 8.15
N SER A 905 -46.73 19.38 9.33
CA SER A 905 -46.18 19.82 10.61
C SER A 905 -44.86 19.13 11.01
N HIS A 906 -44.47 18.04 10.33
CA HIS A 906 -43.15 17.43 10.47
C HIS A 906 -42.02 18.36 10.02
N ILE A 907 -42.26 19.31 9.10
CA ILE A 907 -41.24 20.28 8.63
C ILE A 907 -40.69 21.12 9.79
N ILE A 908 -41.55 21.55 10.73
CA ILE A 908 -41.18 22.37 11.90
C ILE A 908 -40.80 21.53 13.13
N LYS A 909 -41.19 20.25 13.18
CA LYS A 909 -40.79 19.30 14.24
C LYS A 909 -39.42 18.67 13.99
N GLN A 910 -39.00 18.54 12.73
CA GLN A 910 -37.68 18.03 12.34
C GLN A 910 -36.59 19.08 12.54
N ILE A 911 -35.36 18.62 12.84
CA ILE A 911 -34.26 19.41 13.39
C ILE A 911 -33.07 19.44 12.41
N GLY A 912 -32.28 20.51 12.45
CA GLY A 912 -31.01 20.64 11.69
C GLY A 912 -31.19 20.88 10.19
N MET A 913 -30.20 20.47 9.37
CA MET A 913 -30.09 20.88 7.96
C MET A 913 -31.08 20.22 6.98
N PHE A 914 -31.79 19.16 7.35
CA PHE A 914 -32.59 18.35 6.41
C PHE A 914 -34.02 18.11 6.87
N THR A 915 -34.92 18.00 5.90
CA THR A 915 -36.32 17.62 6.09
C THR A 915 -36.63 16.44 5.19
N PHE A 916 -37.22 15.39 5.76
CA PHE A 916 -37.77 14.28 4.99
C PHE A 916 -39.21 14.64 4.62
N THR A 917 -39.45 15.07 3.37
CA THR A 917 -40.75 15.64 2.98
C THR A 917 -41.88 14.62 3.03
N GLY A 918 -41.59 13.35 2.70
CA GLY A 918 -42.60 12.30 2.48
C GLY A 918 -43.09 12.22 1.04
N LEU A 919 -42.51 12.98 0.11
CA LEU A 919 -42.76 12.87 -1.33
C LEU A 919 -42.14 11.58 -1.89
N ASN A 920 -42.83 10.97 -2.86
CA ASN A 920 -42.32 9.78 -3.56
C ASN A 920 -41.38 10.15 -4.73
N SER A 921 -40.72 9.15 -5.31
CA SER A 921 -39.75 9.35 -6.40
C SER A 921 -40.36 9.94 -7.68
N GLU A 922 -41.65 9.71 -7.95
CA GLU A 922 -42.35 10.25 -9.12
C GLU A 922 -42.67 11.73 -8.94
N GLN A 923 -43.10 12.12 -7.73
CA GLN A 923 -43.30 13.51 -7.32
C GLN A 923 -41.98 14.29 -7.33
N VAL A 924 -40.88 13.69 -6.86
CA VAL A 924 -39.53 14.27 -6.96
C VAL A 924 -39.10 14.44 -8.44
N ALA A 925 -39.35 13.45 -9.29
CA ALA A 925 -39.05 13.54 -10.73
C ALA A 925 -39.90 14.62 -11.43
N PHE A 926 -41.18 14.75 -11.07
CA PHE A 926 -42.06 15.84 -11.52
C PHE A 926 -41.52 17.21 -11.10
N MET A 927 -41.17 17.41 -9.82
CA MET A 927 -40.60 18.67 -9.34
C MET A 927 -39.25 19.00 -9.99
N THR A 928 -38.44 17.98 -10.30
CA THR A 928 -37.18 18.15 -11.02
C THR A 928 -37.43 18.61 -12.46
N ARG A 929 -38.41 18.02 -13.15
CA ARG A 929 -38.69 18.26 -14.58
C ARG A 929 -39.48 19.54 -14.86
N GLU A 930 -40.52 19.82 -14.07
CA GLU A 930 -41.45 20.93 -14.31
C GLU A 930 -41.07 22.21 -13.54
N TYR A 931 -40.42 22.08 -12.38
CA TYR A 931 -40.09 23.20 -11.49
C TYR A 931 -38.58 23.41 -11.28
N HIS A 932 -37.72 22.59 -11.91
CA HIS A 932 -36.26 22.68 -11.78
C HIS A 932 -35.75 22.55 -10.33
N ILE A 933 -36.48 21.83 -9.47
CA ILE A 933 -36.11 21.64 -8.06
C ILE A 933 -35.38 20.30 -7.89
N TYR A 934 -34.10 20.38 -7.55
CA TYR A 934 -33.20 19.25 -7.43
C TYR A 934 -33.05 18.79 -5.97
N MET A 935 -33.58 17.62 -5.65
CA MET A 935 -33.48 16.95 -4.34
C MET A 935 -33.17 15.46 -4.54
N THR A 936 -32.98 14.71 -3.45
CA THR A 936 -32.78 13.25 -3.54
C THR A 936 -34.12 12.52 -3.77
N SER A 937 -34.08 11.37 -4.43
CA SER A 937 -35.27 10.61 -4.88
C SER A 937 -36.12 10.00 -3.74
N ASP A 938 -35.64 10.10 -2.50
CA ASP A 938 -36.33 9.75 -1.26
C ASP A 938 -37.12 10.92 -0.64
N GLY A 939 -37.13 12.09 -1.30
CA GLY A 939 -37.82 13.28 -0.85
C GLY A 939 -37.11 14.05 0.26
N ARG A 940 -35.81 13.81 0.53
CA ARG A 940 -35.04 14.64 1.46
C ARG A 940 -34.62 15.96 0.82
N ILE A 941 -35.03 17.08 1.43
CA ILE A 941 -34.59 18.43 1.07
C ILE A 941 -33.64 19.01 2.13
N SER A 942 -32.69 19.85 1.71
CA SER A 942 -31.85 20.64 2.62
C SER A 942 -32.43 22.03 2.83
N MET A 943 -32.86 22.31 4.06
CA MET A 943 -33.40 23.60 4.47
C MET A 943 -32.35 24.71 4.43
N ALA A 944 -31.06 24.35 4.49
CA ALA A 944 -29.95 25.29 4.41
C ALA A 944 -29.72 25.85 2.98
N GLY A 945 -30.32 25.23 1.96
CA GLY A 945 -30.33 25.72 0.57
C GLY A 945 -31.52 26.64 0.22
N LEU A 946 -32.50 26.78 1.12
CA LEU A 946 -33.65 27.67 0.93
C LEU A 946 -33.31 29.12 1.29
N SER A 947 -34.12 30.03 0.74
CA SER A 947 -34.24 31.45 1.09
C SER A 947 -35.72 31.84 1.10
N SER A 948 -36.07 32.95 1.74
CA SER A 948 -37.44 33.49 1.77
C SER A 948 -38.00 33.76 0.37
N ARG A 949 -37.11 33.97 -0.61
CA ARG A 949 -37.45 34.16 -2.04
C ARG A 949 -37.77 32.84 -2.77
N THR A 950 -37.20 31.72 -2.34
CA THR A 950 -37.36 30.40 -2.99
C THR A 950 -38.38 29.51 -2.30
N VAL A 951 -38.76 29.81 -1.04
CA VAL A 951 -39.82 29.09 -0.31
C VAL A 951 -41.15 29.05 -1.10
N PRO A 952 -41.66 30.15 -1.69
CA PRO A 952 -42.91 30.09 -2.47
C PRO A 952 -42.83 29.12 -3.64
N HIS A 953 -41.77 29.18 -4.45
CA HIS A 953 -41.55 28.28 -5.59
C HIS A 953 -41.49 26.80 -5.17
N LEU A 954 -40.87 26.49 -4.02
CA LEU A 954 -40.90 25.15 -3.46
C LEU A 954 -42.32 24.75 -3.02
N ALA A 955 -43.05 25.62 -2.32
CA ALA A 955 -44.40 25.34 -1.86
C ALA A 955 -45.39 25.12 -3.03
N ASP A 956 -45.28 25.91 -4.11
CA ASP A 956 -46.03 25.74 -5.36
C ASP A 956 -45.72 24.40 -6.04
N ALA A 957 -44.44 24.04 -6.11
CA ALA A 957 -43.98 22.78 -6.70
C ALA A 957 -44.44 21.55 -5.90
N ILE A 958 -44.35 21.58 -4.57
CA ILE A 958 -44.85 20.52 -3.68
C ILE A 958 -46.37 20.40 -3.83
N HIS A 959 -47.10 21.52 -3.77
CA HIS A 959 -48.56 21.53 -3.93
C HIS A 959 -48.99 20.92 -5.27
N ALA A 960 -48.33 21.30 -6.36
CA ALA A 960 -48.60 20.73 -7.67
C ALA A 960 -48.26 19.22 -7.74
N ALA A 961 -47.16 18.78 -7.12
CA ALA A 961 -46.78 17.36 -7.12
C ALA A 961 -47.79 16.47 -6.39
N VAL A 962 -48.35 16.93 -5.26
CA VAL A 962 -49.34 16.14 -4.49
C VAL A 962 -50.80 16.29 -5.01
N THR A 963 -51.06 17.19 -5.96
CA THR A 963 -52.40 17.40 -6.56
C THR A 963 -52.52 16.98 -8.03
N LYS A 964 -51.41 16.91 -8.78
CA LYS A 964 -51.39 16.55 -10.21
C LYS A 964 -50.74 15.18 -10.50
N SER A 965 -50.18 14.52 -9.50
CA SER A 965 -49.59 13.17 -9.61
C SER A 965 -50.23 12.23 -8.58
N ALA A 966 -51.57 12.21 -8.61
CA ALA A 966 -52.47 11.38 -7.80
C ALA A 966 -53.54 10.75 -8.71
#